data_AF-A0A938MVM2-F1
#
_entry.id   AF-A0A938MVM2-F1
#
_cell.length_a   1.000
_cell.length_b   1.000
_cell.length_c   1.000
_cell.angle_alpha   90.00
_cell.angle_beta   90.00
_cell.angle_gamma   90.00
#
_symmetry.space_group_name_H-M   'P 1'
#
loop_
_entity.id
_entity.type
_entity.pdbx_description
1 polymer ?
#
loop_
_entity_poly.entity_id
_entity_poly.type
_entity_poly.pdbx_seq_one_letter_code
_entity_poly.pdbx_strand_id
1 'polypeptide(L)'
;NSTEIWQAADWREDVIDRELKLAAATGMNTVRVFVQYLVWESDPDGLLGRMNRFLEIAQSHGIRTMWVLFDDCVFGYPPKTDPYLGPQGDPKPGEYSPYWTPSPGHSRVDKQEAWPQLERYVRSLVARFREDDRVLAWDLYNEPGNSGVEARSRNLVEACFRWARLEQPAQPLTVGLWEADFEGESSRKWLELSDIITFHAYDAPGGVRNKIAFCAQQGRPVICTECVIRRNGNTYQKLLPLFAEQRVGWLSWGLVQGRTQTWLHWGSQPGSPEPEIWQHDLYRPDLTPFDADEIELIRRFRWLSFRAIVPTSLDAAPRWRYSDEMPSYGWHLREFDDSKWYDGLGAFGTAATPWIPVRTKWASQNLWLRCEFEMEGEKAANPYLRIRHDEHVEVYLNGVLAAKVPGWNTDYDWHPLSEPARRAMVSGRNVLAVHVHQTTGGQGIDVGLVDVLTGQEILPALRPNPESTIVATPGERWSGQRARAWFAANAPIKGFNYVPRTAVNTVEMWHADTFDARTIGEELQWAANHGYNAARVFLQYAAWEADEPGFLDRFEQLLALAASRGVSVMPVFFDDCCFSMKLEPWYMRQDEPVPGVINSGWVPSPGYGLVLDTSQWPRLQQYVRTIVRKYREDPRIKAWDVYNEPGPFFDATTSFALADAGLGWVRELNPAQPCTVAVWGNPHSARFAELSDVVSVHYYGEPAGLEPFLRKHADRPILCTEWLTRPGPCSFEGMLPLFARYRVGWYHWGLVAGRTQTYYSWSSQPGAPMPKVWMCDVLHPDGTPYDPREMERVRSFRFDE
;
A
#
# COMPACT_ATOMS: atom_id res chain seq x y z
N ASN A 1 21.01 11.16 38.38
CA ASN A 1 20.78 12.49 37.72
C ASN A 1 22.10 12.96 37.08
N SER A 2 22.18 14.16 36.49
CA SER A 2 23.42 14.69 35.90
C SER A 2 24.56 14.87 36.90
N THR A 3 24.28 15.04 38.19
CA THR A 3 25.31 15.07 39.24
C THR A 3 25.86 13.67 39.53
N GLU A 4 24.99 12.71 39.81
CA GLU A 4 25.30 11.32 40.21
C GLU A 4 26.21 10.63 39.20
N ILE A 5 25.86 10.68 37.91
CA ILE A 5 26.60 9.97 36.85
C ILE A 5 28.07 10.37 36.78
N TRP A 6 28.42 11.58 37.24
CA TRP A 6 29.77 12.10 37.17
C TRP A 6 30.55 12.05 38.48
N GLN A 7 29.99 11.58 39.59
CA GLN A 7 30.75 11.47 40.84
C GLN A 7 31.64 10.22 40.82
N ALA A 8 32.84 10.32 41.38
CA ALA A 8 33.77 9.18 41.43
C ALA A 8 33.19 7.96 42.16
N ALA A 9 32.43 8.19 43.24
CA ALA A 9 31.80 7.12 44.04
C ALA A 9 30.66 6.40 43.31
N ASP A 10 30.02 7.07 42.34
CA ASP A 10 28.83 6.60 41.64
C ASP A 10 29.10 6.27 40.16
N TRP A 11 30.34 6.40 39.69
CA TRP A 11 30.74 6.12 38.31
C TRP A 11 30.55 4.63 37.99
N ARG A 12 29.66 4.33 37.04
CA ARG A 12 29.29 2.95 36.66
C ARG A 12 29.58 2.68 35.19
N GLU A 13 30.84 2.37 34.93
CA GLU A 13 31.33 2.05 33.59
C GLU A 13 30.57 0.87 32.97
N ASP A 14 30.27 -0.15 33.76
CA ASP A 14 29.55 -1.35 33.31
C ASP A 14 28.13 -1.04 32.81
N VAL A 15 27.46 -0.08 33.44
CA VAL A 15 26.12 0.36 33.03
C VAL A 15 26.20 1.21 31.77
N ILE A 16 27.13 2.16 31.73
CA ILE A 16 27.36 3.03 30.57
C ILE A 16 27.70 2.20 29.32
N ASP A 17 28.63 1.26 29.43
CA ASP A 17 29.01 0.36 28.33
C ASP A 17 27.81 -0.45 27.83
N ARG A 18 27.05 -1.06 28.76
CA ARG A 18 25.88 -1.87 28.43
C ARG A 18 24.80 -1.07 27.70
N GLU A 19 24.53 0.16 28.13
CA GLU A 19 23.48 0.99 27.54
C GLU A 19 23.91 1.63 26.21
N LEU A 20 25.17 2.04 26.07
CA LEU A 20 25.71 2.53 24.79
C LEU A 20 25.81 1.41 23.76
N LYS A 21 26.15 0.18 24.18
CA LYS A 21 26.07 -1.00 23.33
C LYS A 21 24.64 -1.26 22.84
N LEU A 22 23.65 -1.11 23.73
CA LEU A 22 22.24 -1.23 23.37
C LEU A 22 21.85 -0.16 22.35
N ALA A 23 22.18 1.11 22.61
CA ALA A 23 21.90 2.23 21.70
C ALA A 23 22.47 1.99 20.29
N ALA A 24 23.71 1.52 20.20
CA ALA A 24 24.34 1.15 18.93
C ALA A 24 23.59 0.00 18.23
N ALA A 25 23.19 -1.03 18.97
CA ALA A 25 22.38 -2.14 18.44
C ALA A 25 20.95 -1.73 18.02
N THR A 26 20.44 -0.63 18.56
CA THR A 26 19.19 0.03 18.13
C THR A 26 19.39 0.86 16.86
N GLY A 27 20.63 1.17 16.49
CA GLY A 27 20.96 1.98 15.30
C GLY A 27 21.22 3.45 15.62
N MET A 28 21.30 3.84 16.89
CA MET A 28 21.69 5.18 17.30
C MET A 28 23.21 5.35 17.22
N ASN A 29 23.66 6.53 16.78
CA ASN A 29 25.07 6.83 16.57
C ASN A 29 25.54 8.07 17.35
N THR A 30 24.66 8.69 18.13
CA THR A 30 24.93 9.93 18.85
C THR A 30 24.26 9.87 20.22
N VAL A 31 24.94 10.37 21.25
CA VAL A 31 24.39 10.55 22.59
C VAL A 31 24.56 12.00 23.05
N ARG A 32 23.51 12.60 23.61
CA ARG A 32 23.52 13.94 24.22
C ARG A 32 23.56 13.81 25.74
N VAL A 33 24.58 14.37 26.39
CA VAL A 33 24.90 14.09 27.80
C VAL A 33 25.13 15.38 28.59
N PHE A 34 24.46 15.51 29.73
CA PHE A 34 24.56 16.65 30.62
C PHE A 34 25.77 16.53 31.55
N VAL A 35 26.57 17.59 31.62
CA VAL A 35 27.76 17.67 32.45
C VAL A 35 27.51 18.68 33.57
N GLN A 36 27.82 18.27 34.81
CA GLN A 36 27.44 19.04 36.00
C GLN A 36 28.61 19.91 36.49
N TYR A 37 28.42 21.23 36.45
CA TYR A 37 29.36 22.24 36.97
C TYR A 37 29.79 21.95 38.42
N LEU A 38 28.87 21.57 39.31
CA LEU A 38 29.21 21.35 40.72
C LEU A 38 30.22 20.20 40.92
N VAL A 39 30.16 19.18 40.08
CA VAL A 39 31.12 18.07 40.12
C VAL A 39 32.49 18.55 39.65
N TRP A 40 32.52 19.37 38.60
CA TRP A 40 33.77 20.00 38.15
C TRP A 40 34.36 20.92 39.22
N GLU A 41 33.55 21.76 39.87
CA GLU A 41 34.01 22.68 40.92
C GLU A 41 34.72 21.94 42.06
N SER A 42 34.30 20.71 42.35
CA SER A 42 34.90 19.87 43.40
C SER A 42 36.07 19.02 42.93
N ASP A 43 36.02 18.49 41.71
CA ASP A 43 36.99 17.53 41.16
C ASP A 43 37.17 17.75 39.64
N PRO A 44 37.86 18.85 39.22
CA PRO A 44 38.01 19.17 37.79
C PRO A 44 38.70 18.05 37.01
N ASP A 45 39.84 17.58 37.50
CA ASP A 45 40.66 16.58 36.81
C ASP A 45 39.96 15.22 36.74
N GLY A 46 39.32 14.80 37.83
CA GLY A 46 38.58 13.55 37.84
C GLY A 46 37.34 13.58 36.96
N LEU A 47 36.61 14.70 36.90
CA LEU A 47 35.51 14.85 35.93
C LEU A 47 36.02 14.75 34.50
N LEU A 48 37.07 15.49 34.14
CA LEU A 48 37.67 15.44 32.81
C LEU A 48 38.17 14.02 32.45
N GLY A 49 38.72 13.29 33.43
CA GLY A 49 39.09 11.89 33.29
C GLY A 49 37.89 10.97 32.99
N ARG A 50 36.78 11.13 33.73
CA ARG A 50 35.54 10.36 33.50
C ARG A 50 34.87 10.73 32.18
N MET A 51 34.88 12.00 31.77
CA MET A 51 34.43 12.42 30.44
C MET A 51 35.26 11.76 29.33
N ASN A 52 36.59 11.73 29.47
CA ASN A 52 37.43 11.02 28.50
C ASN A 52 37.12 9.52 28.46
N ARG A 53 36.89 8.89 29.62
CA ARG A 53 36.52 7.48 29.69
C ARG A 53 35.15 7.21 29.05
N PHE A 54 34.18 8.11 29.24
CA PHE A 54 32.89 8.06 28.56
C PHE A 54 33.07 8.07 27.04
N LEU A 55 33.89 8.99 26.51
CA LEU A 55 34.17 9.08 25.08
C LEU A 55 34.84 7.81 24.53
N GLU A 56 35.75 7.18 25.29
CA GLU A 56 36.35 5.90 24.90
C GLU A 56 35.31 4.79 24.75
N ILE A 57 34.37 4.69 25.69
CA ILE A 57 33.30 3.70 25.68
C ILE A 57 32.33 3.97 24.51
N ALA A 58 31.87 5.21 24.37
CA ALA A 58 31.00 5.62 23.27
C ALA A 58 31.64 5.31 21.90
N GLN A 59 32.90 5.67 21.72
CA GLN A 59 33.65 5.38 20.51
C GLN A 59 33.79 3.87 20.23
N SER A 60 33.93 3.04 21.27
CA SER A 60 34.00 1.58 21.10
C SER A 60 32.72 0.97 20.51
N HIS A 61 31.58 1.67 20.64
CA HIS A 61 30.29 1.33 20.03
C HIS A 61 29.95 2.17 18.80
N GLY A 62 30.88 3.01 18.33
CA GLY A 62 30.69 3.88 17.16
C GLY A 62 29.75 5.08 17.41
N ILE A 63 29.60 5.50 18.67
CA ILE A 63 28.73 6.61 19.09
C ILE A 63 29.57 7.87 19.33
N ARG A 64 29.17 8.99 18.73
CA ARG A 64 29.75 10.33 19.03
C ARG A 64 28.94 11.05 20.11
N THR A 65 29.55 11.99 20.81
CA THR A 65 28.94 12.65 21.98
C THR A 65 28.69 14.13 21.77
N MET A 66 27.50 14.58 22.13
CA MET A 66 27.13 15.99 22.25
C MET A 66 27.06 16.36 23.74
N TRP A 67 27.89 17.31 24.17
CA TRP A 67 27.93 17.72 25.58
C TRP A 67 26.97 18.85 25.84
N VAL A 68 26.17 18.72 26.89
CA VAL A 68 25.32 19.79 27.43
C VAL A 68 25.99 20.37 28.65
N LEU A 69 26.42 21.64 28.59
CA LEU A 69 27.18 22.25 29.67
C LEU A 69 26.30 22.79 30.78
N PHE A 70 25.22 23.47 30.38
CA PHE A 70 24.27 24.10 31.29
C PHE A 70 22.81 23.75 30.96
N ASP A 71 21.92 23.86 31.93
CA ASP A 71 20.47 23.66 31.79
C ASP A 71 19.67 24.43 32.86
N ASP A 72 18.44 24.82 32.54
CA ASP A 72 17.50 25.46 33.49
C ASP A 72 16.34 24.52 33.88
N CYS A 73 16.44 23.21 33.62
CA CYS A 73 15.36 22.27 33.93
C CYS A 73 15.37 21.90 35.41
N VAL A 74 14.22 21.99 36.08
CA VAL A 74 14.04 21.52 37.46
C VAL A 74 12.81 20.63 37.52
N PHE A 75 12.95 19.44 38.12
CA PHE A 75 11.85 18.48 38.27
C PHE A 75 11.67 18.03 39.72
N GLY A 76 10.48 17.48 40.03
CA GLY A 76 10.10 16.98 41.36
C GLY A 76 9.33 18.00 42.22
N TYR A 77 8.73 17.52 43.33
CA TYR A 77 8.02 18.36 44.31
C TYR A 77 8.55 18.19 45.75
N PRO A 78 9.00 19.27 46.43
CA PRO A 78 9.24 20.61 45.89
C PRO A 78 10.42 20.62 44.89
N PRO A 79 10.46 21.58 43.93
CA PRO A 79 11.54 21.71 42.97
C PRO A 79 12.92 21.85 43.64
N LYS A 80 13.92 21.08 43.19
CA LYS A 80 15.31 21.20 43.65
C LYS A 80 16.11 22.10 42.70
N THR A 81 16.21 23.37 43.05
CA THR A 81 16.81 24.41 42.18
C THR A 81 18.34 24.45 42.19
N ASP A 82 18.99 23.79 43.15
CA ASP A 82 20.45 23.73 43.26
C ASP A 82 20.94 22.29 43.44
N PRO A 83 22.01 21.88 42.73
CA PRO A 83 22.63 20.56 42.89
C PRO A 83 23.42 20.49 44.21
N TYR A 84 23.67 19.26 44.67
CA TYR A 84 24.53 18.97 45.83
C TYR A 84 25.39 17.71 45.58
N LEU A 85 26.59 17.68 46.18
CA LEU A 85 27.50 16.54 46.11
C LEU A 85 27.14 15.44 47.13
N GLY A 86 27.63 14.23 46.88
CA GLY A 86 27.37 13.04 47.69
C GLY A 86 26.19 12.20 47.17
N PRO A 87 25.72 11.23 47.96
CA PRO A 87 24.63 10.35 47.56
C PRO A 87 23.37 11.13 47.16
N GLN A 88 22.90 10.87 45.94
CA GLN A 88 21.64 11.44 45.47
C GLN A 88 20.45 10.65 46.02
N GLY A 89 19.27 11.26 46.07
CA GLY A 89 18.07 10.61 46.59
C GLY A 89 17.67 9.39 45.77
N ASP A 90 17.21 8.33 46.44
CA ASP A 90 16.64 7.15 45.74
C ASP A 90 15.35 7.50 45.03
N PRO A 91 15.12 6.96 43.81
CA PRO A 91 13.93 7.25 43.02
C PRO A 91 12.67 7.05 43.86
N LYS A 92 11.76 8.01 43.80
CA LYS A 92 10.44 7.91 44.44
C LYS A 92 9.47 7.26 43.46
N PRO A 93 9.08 5.99 43.64
CA PRO A 93 8.32 5.26 42.62
C PRO A 93 7.06 6.04 42.19
N GLY A 94 6.89 6.24 40.89
CA GLY A 94 5.76 6.97 40.31
C GLY A 94 5.95 8.49 40.19
N GLU A 95 7.06 9.07 40.66
CA GLU A 95 7.37 10.50 40.46
C GLU A 95 8.31 10.71 39.26
N TYR A 96 7.97 11.61 38.34
CA TYR A 96 8.83 11.95 37.19
C TYR A 96 10.06 12.74 37.65
N SER A 97 11.25 12.25 37.33
CA SER A 97 12.55 12.91 37.54
C SER A 97 12.69 13.61 38.92
N PRO A 98 12.51 12.87 40.03
CA PRO A 98 12.28 13.45 41.37
C PRO A 98 13.49 14.20 41.96
N TYR A 99 14.67 14.08 41.34
CA TYR A 99 15.92 14.66 41.81
C TYR A 99 16.76 15.26 40.69
N TRP A 100 16.15 15.64 39.57
CA TRP A 100 16.88 16.41 38.57
C TRP A 100 17.17 17.82 39.09
N THR A 101 18.41 18.25 38.90
CA THR A 101 18.91 19.56 39.32
C THR A 101 19.74 20.16 38.19
N PRO A 102 19.62 21.47 37.94
CA PRO A 102 20.28 22.12 36.82
C PRO A 102 21.79 22.27 37.01
N SER A 103 22.50 22.49 35.91
CA SER A 103 23.90 22.92 35.84
C SER A 103 23.95 24.33 35.23
N PRO A 104 24.50 25.37 35.89
CA PRO A 104 24.71 25.41 37.32
C PRO A 104 23.36 25.46 38.06
N GLY A 105 23.39 25.37 39.39
CA GLY A 105 22.20 25.64 40.19
C GLY A 105 21.66 27.07 39.98
N HIS A 106 20.34 27.26 40.13
CA HIS A 106 19.68 28.56 39.93
C HIS A 106 20.32 29.68 40.76
N SER A 107 20.87 29.38 41.94
CA SER A 107 21.54 30.36 42.80
C SER A 107 22.80 31.01 42.20
N ARG A 108 23.27 30.51 41.05
CA ARG A 108 24.46 30.98 40.32
C ARG A 108 24.14 31.56 38.93
N VAL A 109 22.99 31.26 38.35
CA VAL A 109 22.61 31.69 36.99
C VAL A 109 22.57 33.23 36.89
N ASP A 110 22.03 33.90 37.90
CA ASP A 110 21.78 35.35 37.92
C ASP A 110 22.85 36.18 38.62
N LYS A 111 23.85 35.54 39.22
CA LYS A 111 24.95 36.22 39.93
C LYS A 111 26.17 36.33 39.03
N GLN A 112 26.40 37.53 38.48
CA GLN A 112 27.59 37.80 37.67
C GLN A 112 28.89 37.54 38.43
N GLU A 113 28.89 37.60 39.76
CA GLU A 113 30.04 37.25 40.60
C GLU A 113 30.41 35.76 40.50
N ALA A 114 29.47 34.89 40.12
CA ALA A 114 29.72 33.47 39.88
C ALA A 114 30.28 33.19 38.47
N TRP A 115 30.11 34.12 37.52
CA TRP A 115 30.49 33.91 36.12
C TRP A 115 31.99 33.63 35.90
N PRO A 116 32.95 34.21 36.63
CA PRO A 116 34.35 33.84 36.47
C PRO A 116 34.62 32.34 36.70
N GLN A 117 33.86 31.68 37.58
CA GLN A 117 33.98 30.24 37.79
C GLN A 117 33.28 29.44 36.69
N LEU A 118 32.09 29.87 36.27
CA LEU A 118 31.36 29.25 35.15
C LEU A 118 32.17 29.36 33.85
N GLU A 119 32.85 30.49 33.62
CA GLU A 119 33.80 30.67 32.52
C GLU A 119 34.93 29.64 32.60
N ARG A 120 35.58 29.49 33.75
CA ARG A 120 36.65 28.50 33.92
C ARG A 120 36.17 27.08 33.65
N TYR A 121 34.95 26.74 34.07
CA TYR A 121 34.33 25.46 33.77
C TYR A 121 34.21 25.26 32.25
N VAL A 122 33.46 26.13 31.56
CA VAL A 122 33.22 26.06 30.11
C VAL A 122 34.55 25.97 29.36
N ARG A 123 35.49 26.86 29.67
CA ARG A 123 36.79 26.91 28.98
C ARG A 123 37.63 25.68 29.26
N SER A 124 37.64 25.12 30.47
CA SER A 124 38.43 23.92 30.75
C SER A 124 37.92 22.69 30.01
N LEU A 125 36.59 22.52 29.92
CA LEU A 125 35.96 21.41 29.21
C LEU A 125 36.22 21.53 27.71
N VAL A 126 35.94 22.71 27.14
CA VAL A 126 36.14 22.95 25.70
C VAL A 126 37.62 22.82 25.35
N ALA A 127 38.54 23.48 26.07
CA ALA A 127 39.98 23.41 25.81
C ALA A 127 40.52 21.98 25.86
N ARG A 128 40.04 21.14 26.79
CA ARG A 128 40.50 19.76 26.95
C ARG A 128 40.14 18.86 25.76
N PHE A 129 39.02 19.12 25.08
CA PHE A 129 38.46 18.27 24.02
C PHE A 129 38.30 18.98 22.67
N ARG A 130 38.88 20.19 22.50
CA ARG A 130 38.67 21.06 21.32
C ARG A 130 39.07 20.45 19.96
N GLU A 131 39.97 19.47 19.96
CA GLU A 131 40.39 18.71 18.76
C GLU A 131 39.91 17.26 18.76
N ASP A 132 39.13 16.85 19.76
CA ASP A 132 38.69 15.46 19.93
C ASP A 132 37.52 15.13 19.00
N ASP A 133 37.77 14.28 18.01
CA ASP A 133 36.78 13.91 16.99
C ASP A 133 35.64 13.04 17.55
N ARG A 134 35.77 12.49 18.76
CA ARG A 134 34.67 11.77 19.43
C ARG A 134 33.56 12.72 19.87
N VAL A 135 33.87 14.00 20.06
CA VAL A 135 32.89 15.05 20.33
C VAL A 135 32.24 15.47 19.02
N LEU A 136 30.91 15.38 18.95
CA LEU A 136 30.12 15.79 17.79
C LEU A 136 29.91 17.32 17.78
N ALA A 137 29.49 17.87 18.93
CA ALA A 137 29.09 19.27 19.08
C ALA A 137 29.02 19.66 20.56
N TRP A 138 29.04 20.98 20.82
CA TRP A 138 28.84 21.56 22.15
C TRP A 138 27.46 22.23 22.22
N ASP A 139 26.57 21.63 22.99
CA ASP A 139 25.30 22.24 23.38
C ASP A 139 25.52 23.07 24.64
N LEU A 140 25.63 24.38 24.46
CA LEU A 140 26.11 25.25 25.52
C LEU A 140 25.06 25.48 26.61
N TYR A 141 23.78 25.32 26.29
CA TYR A 141 22.70 25.58 27.24
C TYR A 141 21.40 24.88 26.82
N ASN A 142 20.86 24.05 27.71
CA ASN A 142 19.57 23.41 27.53
C ASN A 142 18.44 24.25 28.15
N GLU A 143 17.43 24.56 27.34
CA GLU A 143 16.22 25.28 27.73
C GLU A 143 16.45 26.58 28.54
N PRO A 144 17.30 27.52 28.06
CA PRO A 144 17.54 28.77 28.76
C PRO A 144 16.24 29.56 28.98
N GLY A 145 15.93 29.83 30.25
CA GLY A 145 14.79 30.61 30.72
C GLY A 145 13.71 29.76 31.40
N ASN A 146 13.87 28.44 31.42
CA ASN A 146 12.91 27.51 32.02
C ASN A 146 12.89 27.59 33.57
N SER A 147 11.94 26.91 34.20
CA SER A 147 11.82 26.73 35.66
C SER A 147 11.87 28.01 36.51
N GLY A 148 11.44 29.15 35.94
CA GLY A 148 11.34 30.43 36.66
C GLY A 148 12.66 31.20 36.80
N VAL A 149 13.63 31.01 35.89
CA VAL A 149 14.82 31.88 35.78
C VAL A 149 14.72 32.94 34.68
N GLU A 150 13.71 32.84 33.80
CA GLU A 150 13.33 33.81 32.77
C GLU A 150 14.52 34.46 32.03
N ALA A 151 14.57 35.79 31.92
CA ALA A 151 15.60 36.51 31.15
C ALA A 151 17.02 36.39 31.72
N ARG A 152 17.20 35.81 32.92
CA ARG A 152 18.49 35.80 33.63
C ARG A 152 19.51 34.90 32.95
N SER A 153 19.11 33.71 32.48
CA SER A 153 20.00 32.79 31.77
C SER A 153 20.30 33.21 30.33
N ARG A 154 19.46 34.05 29.69
CA ARG A 154 19.70 34.55 28.33
C ARG A 154 21.04 35.27 28.19
N ASN A 155 21.41 36.09 29.18
CA ASN A 155 22.73 36.76 29.21
C ASN A 155 23.89 35.78 29.38
N LEU A 156 23.67 34.70 30.14
CA LEU A 156 24.66 33.66 30.38
C LEU A 156 24.91 32.84 29.11
N VAL A 157 23.88 32.56 28.30
CA VAL A 157 24.03 31.89 26.98
C VAL A 157 25.03 32.66 26.11
N GLU A 158 24.86 33.98 25.95
CA GLU A 158 25.79 34.78 25.16
C GLU A 158 27.22 34.74 25.70
N ALA A 159 27.38 34.73 27.03
CA ALA A 159 28.67 34.59 27.67
C ALA A 159 29.31 33.22 27.36
N CYS A 160 28.54 32.14 27.41
CA CYS A 160 29.01 30.79 27.09
C CYS A 160 29.53 30.69 25.65
N PHE A 161 28.83 31.27 24.68
CA PHE A 161 29.31 31.31 23.29
C PHE A 161 30.63 32.07 23.18
N ARG A 162 30.77 33.22 23.86
CA ARG A 162 32.05 33.95 23.88
C ARG A 162 33.17 33.11 24.49
N TRP A 163 32.93 32.49 25.65
CA TRP A 163 33.92 31.69 26.36
C TRP A 163 34.36 30.46 25.56
N ALA A 164 33.41 29.72 24.98
CA ALA A 164 33.72 28.56 24.16
C ALA A 164 34.51 28.95 22.90
N ARG A 165 34.15 30.06 22.23
CA ARG A 165 34.87 30.54 21.05
C ARG A 165 36.31 30.97 21.33
N LEU A 166 36.64 31.41 22.55
CA LEU A 166 38.03 31.72 22.91
C LEU A 166 38.96 30.50 22.82
N GLU A 167 38.42 29.31 23.03
CA GLU A 167 39.19 28.06 22.98
C GLU A 167 39.30 27.48 21.57
N GLN A 168 38.55 28.03 20.61
CA GLN A 168 38.55 27.65 19.19
C GLN A 168 38.35 26.14 18.95
N PRO A 169 37.23 25.55 19.42
CA PRO A 169 36.95 24.14 19.14
C PRO A 169 36.72 23.87 17.66
N ALA A 170 37.19 22.71 17.21
CA ALA A 170 36.91 22.20 15.87
C ALA A 170 35.44 21.77 15.73
N GLN A 171 34.75 21.45 16.84
CA GLN A 171 33.34 21.06 16.86
C GLN A 171 32.41 22.28 16.91
N PRO A 172 31.22 22.21 16.29
CA PRO A 172 30.26 23.31 16.27
C PRO A 172 29.65 23.59 17.65
N LEU A 173 29.31 24.86 17.89
CA LEU A 173 28.60 25.34 19.06
C LEU A 173 27.11 25.52 18.76
N THR A 174 26.23 25.21 19.70
CA THR A 174 24.77 25.37 19.54
C THR A 174 24.05 25.61 20.86
N VAL A 175 22.79 26.04 20.77
CA VAL A 175 21.83 26.17 21.85
C VAL A 175 20.44 25.85 21.29
N GLY A 176 19.68 24.98 21.97
CA GLY A 176 18.39 24.50 21.49
C GLY A 176 17.28 25.54 21.53
N LEU A 177 16.59 25.75 20.41
CA LEU A 177 15.34 26.51 20.37
C LEU A 177 14.20 25.71 21.04
N TRP A 178 13.55 26.28 22.04
CA TRP A 178 12.52 25.57 22.83
C TRP A 178 11.33 26.45 23.26
N GLU A 179 11.46 27.79 23.20
CA GLU A 179 10.45 28.73 23.71
C GLU A 179 9.10 28.56 23.00
N ALA A 180 8.02 28.86 23.73
CA ALA A 180 6.65 28.82 23.20
C ALA A 180 6.47 29.77 22.01
N ASP A 181 7.06 30.97 22.09
CA ASP A 181 7.25 31.85 20.93
C ASP A 181 8.51 31.41 20.17
N PHE A 182 8.37 30.35 19.38
CA PHE A 182 9.50 29.70 18.71
C PHE A 182 10.24 30.63 17.73
N GLU A 183 9.55 31.63 17.19
CA GLU A 183 10.11 32.65 16.30
C GLU A 183 10.39 33.97 17.04
N GLY A 184 10.43 33.96 18.37
CA GLY A 184 10.66 35.14 19.20
C GLY A 184 12.07 35.72 19.09
N GLU A 185 12.30 36.81 19.81
CA GLU A 185 13.58 37.53 19.84
C GLU A 185 14.75 36.63 20.30
N SER A 186 14.55 35.86 21.38
CA SER A 186 15.59 34.95 21.91
C SER A 186 15.97 33.90 20.88
N SER A 187 14.98 33.25 20.24
CA SER A 187 15.22 32.23 19.22
C SER A 187 16.02 32.78 18.04
N ARG A 188 15.66 33.97 17.52
CA ARG A 188 16.44 34.61 16.46
C ARG A 188 17.88 34.88 16.90
N LYS A 189 18.07 35.32 18.14
CA LYS A 189 19.42 35.55 18.68
C LYS A 189 20.23 34.27 18.78
N TRP A 190 19.63 33.19 19.25
CA TRP A 190 20.26 31.87 19.35
C TRP A 190 20.64 31.28 17.99
N LEU A 191 19.81 31.50 16.96
CA LEU A 191 20.13 31.16 15.57
C LEU A 191 21.37 31.92 15.06
N GLU A 192 21.51 33.21 15.39
CA GLU A 192 22.69 33.99 15.01
C GLU A 192 23.98 33.44 15.63
N LEU A 193 23.92 33.00 16.88
CA LEU A 193 25.09 32.53 17.63
C LEU A 193 25.52 31.11 17.24
N SER A 194 24.59 30.23 16.90
CA SER A 194 24.83 28.79 16.74
C SER A 194 25.43 28.42 15.39
N ASP A 195 26.47 27.59 15.36
CA ASP A 195 27.11 27.12 14.12
C ASP A 195 26.25 26.06 13.40
N ILE A 196 25.49 25.28 14.18
CA ILE A 196 24.43 24.36 13.71
C ILE A 196 23.12 24.69 14.43
N ILE A 197 21.99 24.42 13.78
CA ILE A 197 20.68 24.75 14.36
C ILE A 197 20.14 23.55 15.13
N THR A 198 19.76 23.77 16.39
CA THR A 198 19.12 22.75 17.22
C THR A 198 17.81 23.25 17.81
N PHE A 199 16.88 22.33 18.04
CA PHE A 199 15.58 22.67 18.61
C PHE A 199 14.89 21.49 19.31
N HIS A 200 13.94 21.82 20.18
CA HIS A 200 13.09 20.88 20.92
C HIS A 200 11.72 20.77 20.26
N ALA A 201 11.21 19.55 20.13
CA ALA A 201 10.01 19.25 19.38
C ALA A 201 9.13 18.21 20.10
N TYR A 202 8.33 18.70 21.04
CA TYR A 202 7.30 17.92 21.74
C TYR A 202 5.88 18.17 21.18
N ASP A 203 5.77 18.97 20.11
CA ASP A 203 4.52 19.28 19.43
C ASP A 203 3.99 18.09 18.60
N ALA A 204 2.74 18.15 18.16
CA ALA A 204 2.26 17.25 17.12
C ALA A 204 3.09 17.43 15.82
N PRO A 205 3.15 16.42 14.92
CA PRO A 205 4.02 16.44 13.74
C PRO A 205 3.92 17.69 12.85
N GLY A 206 2.73 18.30 12.74
CA GLY A 206 2.55 19.56 12.00
C GLY A 206 3.33 20.73 12.62
N GLY A 207 3.36 20.83 13.94
CA GLY A 207 4.17 21.83 14.65
C GLY A 207 5.67 21.58 14.47
N VAL A 208 6.10 20.32 14.55
CA VAL A 208 7.50 19.94 14.30
C VAL A 208 7.94 20.34 12.88
N ARG A 209 7.08 20.11 11.87
CA ARG A 209 7.34 20.52 10.49
C ARG A 209 7.54 22.03 10.34
N ASN A 210 6.69 22.83 10.99
CA ASN A 210 6.82 24.29 10.94
C ASN A 210 8.15 24.74 11.56
N LYS A 211 8.55 24.14 12.68
CA LYS A 211 9.85 24.39 13.32
C LYS A 211 11.02 24.02 12.40
N ILE A 212 10.97 22.86 11.74
CA ILE A 212 11.97 22.45 10.74
C ILE A 212 12.05 23.46 9.60
N ALA A 213 10.91 23.86 9.03
CA ALA A 213 10.86 24.81 7.92
C ALA A 213 11.45 26.18 8.30
N PHE A 214 11.17 26.67 9.51
CA PHE A 214 11.77 27.90 10.03
C PHE A 214 13.30 27.76 10.22
N CYS A 215 13.75 26.65 10.81
CA CYS A 215 15.18 26.38 11.02
C CYS A 215 15.95 26.22 9.70
N ALA A 216 15.35 25.54 8.71
CA ALA A 216 15.97 25.26 7.42
C ALA A 216 16.28 26.54 6.61
N GLN A 217 15.53 27.63 6.83
CA GLN A 217 15.78 28.93 6.18
C GLN A 217 17.17 29.51 6.50
N GLN A 218 17.82 29.05 7.58
CA GLN A 218 19.14 29.54 7.96
C GLN A 218 20.28 28.94 7.11
N GLY A 219 20.00 27.92 6.27
CA GLY A 219 21.01 27.30 5.40
C GLY A 219 22.10 26.53 6.14
N ARG A 220 21.87 26.15 7.40
CA ARG A 220 22.79 25.40 8.27
C ARG A 220 22.18 24.02 8.61
N PRO A 221 22.99 23.01 8.98
CA PRO A 221 22.48 21.72 9.43
C PRO A 221 21.52 21.85 10.60
N VAL A 222 20.46 21.03 10.61
CA VAL A 222 19.38 21.06 11.62
C VAL A 222 19.32 19.74 12.37
N ILE A 223 19.25 19.79 13.70
CA ILE A 223 19.08 18.62 14.57
C ILE A 223 17.95 18.90 15.58
N CYS A 224 16.97 18.02 15.66
CA CYS A 224 16.00 17.98 16.75
C CYS A 224 16.66 17.33 17.97
N THR A 225 17.04 18.11 18.99
CA THR A 225 17.82 17.61 20.15
C THR A 225 16.96 16.94 21.22
N GLU A 226 15.64 17.15 21.17
CA GLU A 226 14.68 16.50 22.04
C GLU A 226 13.36 16.26 21.32
N CYS A 227 12.91 15.00 21.27
CA CYS A 227 11.61 14.62 20.73
C CYS A 227 11.02 13.41 21.46
N VAL A 228 9.78 13.08 21.08
CA VAL A 228 8.94 11.99 21.59
C VAL A 228 8.24 12.34 22.91
N ILE A 229 6.93 12.55 22.79
CA ILE A 229 5.96 12.58 23.89
C ILE A 229 4.72 11.83 23.40
N ARG A 230 4.73 10.51 23.55
CA ARG A 230 3.81 9.60 22.85
C ARG A 230 2.33 9.95 23.03
N ARG A 231 1.94 10.36 24.24
CA ARG A 231 0.55 10.75 24.58
C ARG A 231 0.00 11.93 23.76
N ASN A 232 0.86 12.77 23.20
CA ASN A 232 0.46 13.92 22.37
C ASN A 232 0.49 13.58 20.87
N GLY A 233 0.69 12.31 20.51
CA GLY A 233 0.85 11.89 19.11
C GLY A 233 2.19 12.28 18.49
N ASN A 234 3.16 12.70 19.31
CA ASN A 234 4.56 12.89 18.92
C ASN A 234 5.29 11.55 19.16
N THR A 235 5.35 10.72 18.13
CA THR A 235 5.88 9.35 18.17
C THR A 235 6.91 9.12 17.06
N TYR A 236 7.75 8.10 17.21
CA TYR A 236 8.74 7.74 16.19
C TYR A 236 8.11 7.45 14.83
N GLN A 237 6.96 6.76 14.81
CA GLN A 237 6.21 6.43 13.59
C GLN A 237 5.82 7.67 12.79
N LYS A 238 5.60 8.81 13.46
CA LYS A 238 5.21 10.06 12.81
C LYS A 238 6.39 11.00 12.55
N LEU A 239 7.43 10.98 13.39
CA LEU A 239 8.55 11.90 13.28
C LEU A 239 9.71 11.40 12.42
N LEU A 240 10.06 10.12 12.48
CA LEU A 240 11.18 9.58 11.71
C LEU A 240 10.98 9.72 10.19
N PRO A 241 9.79 9.49 9.61
CA PRO A 241 9.44 9.86 8.24
C PRO A 241 9.82 11.30 7.88
N LEU A 242 9.37 12.25 8.70
CA LEU A 242 9.59 13.69 8.52
C LEU A 242 11.10 14.02 8.58
N PHE A 243 11.82 13.49 9.56
CA PHE A 243 13.26 13.72 9.68
C PHE A 243 14.05 13.08 8.54
N ALA A 244 13.63 11.92 8.04
CA ALA A 244 14.26 11.24 6.92
C ALA A 244 14.13 12.05 5.62
N GLU A 245 12.92 12.56 5.34
CA GLU A 245 12.65 13.38 4.15
C GLU A 245 13.36 14.73 4.21
N GLN A 246 13.31 15.42 5.35
CA GLN A 246 13.86 16.76 5.54
C GLN A 246 15.35 16.75 5.91
N ARG A 247 15.97 15.57 6.00
CA ARG A 247 17.38 15.38 6.38
C ARG A 247 17.76 16.03 7.71
N VAL A 248 16.89 15.88 8.70
CA VAL A 248 17.06 16.41 10.05
C VAL A 248 17.69 15.33 10.94
N GLY A 249 18.74 15.69 11.68
CA GLY A 249 19.27 14.83 12.76
C GLY A 249 18.29 14.79 13.93
N TRP A 250 18.27 13.73 14.72
CA TRP A 250 17.34 13.63 15.84
C TRP A 250 17.96 12.93 17.05
N LEU A 251 17.51 13.33 18.24
CA LEU A 251 17.87 12.77 19.53
C LEU A 251 16.58 12.62 20.35
N SER A 252 16.42 11.48 21.01
CA SER A 252 15.30 11.25 21.93
C SER A 252 15.71 11.54 23.36
N TRP A 253 14.76 12.03 24.16
CA TRP A 253 14.92 12.05 25.60
C TRP A 253 14.75 10.62 26.13
N GLY A 254 15.71 10.09 26.90
CA GLY A 254 15.60 8.76 27.51
C GLY A 254 15.96 7.58 26.60
N LEU A 255 16.43 6.48 27.21
CA LEU A 255 16.79 5.24 26.52
C LEU A 255 16.31 4.03 27.32
N VAL A 256 16.83 3.84 28.54
CA VAL A 256 16.48 2.75 29.44
C VAL A 256 15.76 3.29 30.68
N GLN A 257 14.71 2.57 31.09
CA GLN A 257 13.96 2.78 32.32
C GLN A 257 14.91 2.87 33.54
N GLY A 258 15.20 4.09 34.02
CA GLY A 258 16.17 4.36 35.08
C GLY A 258 15.68 5.19 36.28
N ARG A 259 16.59 5.61 37.16
CA ARG A 259 16.25 6.36 38.40
C ARG A 259 15.57 7.72 38.13
N THR A 260 15.69 8.27 36.93
CA THR A 260 15.02 9.51 36.49
C THR A 260 13.55 9.32 36.13
N GLN A 261 13.06 8.09 35.97
CA GLN A 261 11.66 7.80 35.70
C GLN A 261 11.05 8.49 34.47
N THR A 262 11.83 8.62 33.40
CA THR A 262 11.45 9.35 32.16
C THR A 262 10.40 8.64 31.32
N TRP A 263 10.11 7.36 31.56
CA TRP A 263 8.93 6.68 31.02
C TRP A 263 7.60 7.21 31.60
N LEU A 264 7.62 7.85 32.78
CA LEU A 264 6.44 8.46 33.39
C LEU A 264 6.08 9.78 32.71
N HIS A 265 4.87 10.25 32.96
CA HIS A 265 4.41 11.51 32.43
C HIS A 265 4.93 12.70 33.22
N TRP A 266 5.13 13.84 32.55
CA TRP A 266 5.40 15.10 33.26
C TRP A 266 4.29 15.39 34.27
N GLY A 267 4.70 15.72 35.50
CA GLY A 267 3.80 16.00 36.62
C GLY A 267 3.38 14.76 37.43
N SER A 268 3.75 13.54 37.02
CA SER A 268 3.51 12.33 37.82
C SER A 268 4.10 12.46 39.23
N GLN A 269 3.29 12.12 40.23
CA GLN A 269 3.58 12.25 41.66
C GLN A 269 3.88 10.89 42.30
N PRO A 270 4.53 10.83 43.48
CA PRO A 270 4.79 9.57 44.18
C PRO A 270 3.56 8.65 44.26
N GLY A 271 3.73 7.39 43.87
CA GLY A 271 2.67 6.38 43.84
C GLY A 271 1.84 6.34 42.55
N SER A 272 2.13 7.18 41.55
CA SER A 272 1.51 7.05 40.23
C SER A 272 1.82 5.67 39.62
N PRO A 273 0.84 4.98 39.01
CA PRO A 273 1.06 3.70 38.36
C PRO A 273 1.95 3.86 37.11
N GLU A 274 2.51 2.75 36.63
CA GLU A 274 3.13 2.72 35.29
C GLU A 274 2.07 3.09 34.24
N PRO A 275 2.33 4.09 33.37
CA PRO A 275 1.39 4.46 32.34
C PRO A 275 1.34 3.38 31.24
N GLU A 276 0.16 3.17 30.66
CA GLU A 276 -0.01 2.27 29.51
C GLU A 276 0.84 2.72 28.31
N ILE A 277 1.00 4.03 28.13
CA ILE A 277 1.84 4.63 27.09
C ILE A 277 3.00 5.37 27.76
N TRP A 278 4.22 4.90 27.54
CA TRP A 278 5.42 5.54 28.09
C TRP A 278 5.69 6.90 27.43
N GLN A 279 6.17 7.87 28.21
CA GLN A 279 6.45 9.21 27.69
C GLN A 279 7.65 9.23 26.73
N HIS A 280 8.81 8.74 27.20
CA HIS A 280 10.10 8.94 26.55
C HIS A 280 10.90 7.65 26.31
N ASP A 281 11.23 6.91 27.37
CA ASP A 281 12.15 5.76 27.32
C ASP A 281 11.74 4.68 26.29
N LEU A 282 12.73 3.90 25.84
CA LEU A 282 12.59 2.86 24.82
C LEU A 282 12.67 1.43 25.38
N TYR A 283 13.39 1.24 26.49
CA TYR A 283 13.73 -0.08 27.02
C TYR A 283 13.42 -0.19 28.51
N ARG A 284 13.03 -1.39 28.93
CA ARG A 284 12.90 -1.79 30.33
C ARG A 284 14.29 -2.05 30.96
N PRO A 285 14.41 -2.20 32.29
CA PRO A 285 15.71 -2.39 32.95
C PRO A 285 16.40 -3.71 32.57
N ASP A 286 15.63 -4.70 32.09
CA ASP A 286 16.12 -5.96 31.54
C ASP A 286 16.49 -5.86 30.04
N LEU A 287 16.47 -4.65 29.48
CA LEU A 287 16.78 -4.31 28.09
C LEU A 287 15.75 -4.86 27.08
N THR A 288 14.58 -5.32 27.55
CA THR A 288 13.46 -5.61 26.66
C THR A 288 12.85 -4.31 26.13
N PRO A 289 12.50 -4.22 24.83
CA PRO A 289 11.89 -3.01 24.29
C PRO A 289 10.50 -2.79 24.89
N PHE A 290 10.15 -1.53 25.14
CA PHE A 290 8.77 -1.14 25.44
C PHE A 290 7.86 -1.40 24.24
N ASP A 291 8.32 -1.01 23.04
CA ASP A 291 7.66 -1.24 21.76
C ASP A 291 8.69 -1.74 20.75
N ALA A 292 8.54 -2.98 20.27
CA ALA A 292 9.48 -3.60 19.34
C ALA A 292 9.43 -2.99 17.93
N ASP A 293 8.28 -2.46 17.52
CA ASP A 293 8.09 -1.86 16.20
C ASP A 293 8.80 -0.49 16.12
N GLU A 294 8.79 0.28 17.21
CA GLU A 294 9.59 1.51 17.32
C GLU A 294 11.08 1.23 17.16
N ILE A 295 11.59 0.18 17.80
CA ILE A 295 13.01 -0.19 17.70
C ILE A 295 13.37 -0.58 16.27
N GLU A 296 12.53 -1.34 15.59
CA GLU A 296 12.77 -1.72 14.21
C GLU A 296 12.73 -0.51 13.27
N LEU A 297 11.82 0.44 13.51
CA LEU A 297 11.77 1.69 12.76
C LEU A 297 13.05 2.51 12.94
N ILE A 298 13.56 2.64 14.17
CA ILE A 298 14.82 3.33 14.46
C ILE A 298 15.99 2.64 13.74
N ARG A 299 16.07 1.30 13.78
CA ARG A 299 17.13 0.53 13.07
C ARG A 299 17.13 0.77 11.57
N ARG A 300 15.95 0.92 10.98
CA ARG A 300 15.76 1.16 9.54
C ARG A 300 15.89 2.63 9.13
N PHE A 301 15.94 3.56 10.08
CA PHE A 301 15.99 4.99 9.78
C PHE A 301 17.21 5.33 8.91
N ARG A 302 16.97 5.92 7.74
CA ARG A 302 17.99 6.48 6.86
C ARG A 302 17.45 7.78 6.28
N TRP A 303 18.32 8.74 6.01
CA TRP A 303 17.91 9.93 5.25
C TRP A 303 17.50 9.55 3.85
N LEU A 304 16.37 10.10 3.41
CA LEU A 304 15.85 9.79 2.10
C LEU A 304 16.68 10.52 1.02
N SER A 305 17.14 9.75 0.04
CA SER A 305 17.88 10.26 -1.10
C SER A 305 17.13 9.97 -2.38
N PHE A 306 16.75 11.03 -3.09
CA PHE A 306 15.99 10.99 -4.32
C PHE A 306 16.45 12.10 -5.26
N ARG A 307 16.19 11.89 -6.55
CA ARG A 307 16.31 12.92 -7.60
C ARG A 307 14.91 13.40 -7.96
N ALA A 308 14.65 14.69 -7.85
CA ALA A 308 13.41 15.26 -8.37
C ALA A 308 13.43 15.26 -9.91
N ILE A 309 12.42 14.67 -10.53
CA ILE A 309 12.18 14.71 -11.99
C ILE A 309 11.19 15.84 -12.29
N VAL A 310 10.05 15.84 -11.59
CA VAL A 310 9.12 16.96 -11.49
C VAL A 310 9.05 17.34 -10.01
N PRO A 311 9.58 18.50 -9.60
CA PRO A 311 9.59 18.88 -8.19
C PRO A 311 8.18 19.15 -7.69
N THR A 312 7.94 19.01 -6.38
CA THR A 312 6.73 19.58 -5.78
C THR A 312 6.97 21.04 -5.38
N SER A 313 5.93 21.71 -4.89
CA SER A 313 6.01 23.08 -4.40
C SER A 313 6.85 23.26 -3.12
N LEU A 314 7.19 22.14 -2.47
CA LEU A 314 8.13 22.07 -1.35
C LEU A 314 9.58 22.24 -1.80
N ASP A 315 9.97 21.71 -2.97
CA ASP A 315 11.35 21.84 -3.48
C ASP A 315 11.51 23.09 -4.36
N ALA A 316 10.51 23.40 -5.18
CA ALA A 316 10.58 24.47 -6.18
C ALA A 316 9.18 25.05 -6.47
N ALA A 317 9.00 25.79 -7.57
CA ALA A 317 7.70 26.27 -8.04
C ALA A 317 7.43 25.72 -9.45
N PRO A 318 7.05 24.44 -9.60
CA PRO A 318 6.84 23.83 -10.92
C PRO A 318 5.71 24.54 -11.67
N ARG A 319 5.86 24.69 -12.99
CA ARG A 319 4.80 25.21 -13.85
C ARG A 319 3.93 24.06 -14.37
N TRP A 320 2.62 24.30 -14.37
CA TRP A 320 1.60 23.39 -14.85
C TRP A 320 0.66 24.11 -15.82
N ARG A 321 0.30 23.42 -16.91
CA ARG A 321 -0.89 23.75 -17.71
C ARG A 321 -2.11 23.22 -16.97
N TYR A 322 -3.22 23.95 -16.95
CA TYR A 322 -4.43 23.47 -16.30
C TYR A 322 -5.75 23.89 -16.97
N SER A 323 -6.78 23.09 -16.72
CA SER A 323 -8.18 23.35 -17.08
C SER A 323 -9.08 22.99 -15.90
N ASP A 324 -10.10 23.80 -15.64
CA ASP A 324 -11.17 23.54 -14.67
C ASP A 324 -12.50 23.14 -15.36
N GLU A 325 -12.50 23.10 -16.69
CA GLU A 325 -13.53 22.53 -17.54
C GLU A 325 -13.11 21.16 -18.08
N MET A 326 -14.08 20.26 -18.29
CA MET A 326 -13.83 18.90 -18.78
C MET A 326 -13.11 18.93 -20.14
N PRO A 327 -11.86 18.43 -20.22
CA PRO A 327 -11.12 18.40 -21.46
C PRO A 327 -11.69 17.43 -22.50
N SER A 328 -11.30 17.61 -23.75
CA SER A 328 -11.56 16.64 -24.81
C SER A 328 -10.85 15.30 -24.54
N TYR A 329 -11.37 14.24 -25.16
CA TYR A 329 -10.80 12.90 -25.06
C TYR A 329 -9.30 12.88 -25.38
N GLY A 330 -8.53 12.11 -24.60
CA GLY A 330 -7.08 11.98 -24.77
C GLY A 330 -6.25 13.06 -24.07
N TRP A 331 -6.84 13.89 -23.21
CA TRP A 331 -6.13 14.94 -22.44
C TRP A 331 -4.97 14.45 -21.58
N HIS A 332 -4.84 13.16 -21.30
CA HIS A 332 -3.70 12.59 -20.57
C HIS A 332 -2.57 12.09 -21.51
N LEU A 333 -2.81 12.05 -22.83
CA LEU A 333 -1.85 11.58 -23.83
C LEU A 333 -0.76 12.63 -24.09
N ARG A 334 0.44 12.17 -24.46
CA ARG A 334 1.58 13.06 -24.74
C ARG A 334 1.35 13.97 -25.95
N GLU A 335 0.57 13.48 -26.92
CA GLU A 335 0.28 14.15 -28.19
C GLU A 335 -0.88 15.15 -28.10
N PHE A 336 -1.54 15.26 -26.95
CA PHE A 336 -2.65 16.20 -26.75
C PHE A 336 -2.16 17.65 -26.77
N ASP A 337 -2.91 18.51 -27.46
CA ASP A 337 -2.66 19.95 -27.54
C ASP A 337 -3.35 20.69 -26.38
N ASP A 338 -2.55 21.09 -25.39
CA ASP A 338 -2.98 21.88 -24.24
C ASP A 338 -2.66 23.37 -24.39
N SER A 339 -2.33 23.87 -25.59
CA SER A 339 -1.92 25.27 -25.78
C SER A 339 -2.98 26.31 -25.38
N LYS A 340 -4.24 25.88 -25.25
CA LYS A 340 -5.38 26.70 -24.83
C LYS A 340 -5.63 26.66 -23.31
N TRP A 341 -4.92 25.80 -22.59
CA TRP A 341 -5.03 25.69 -21.14
C TRP A 341 -4.31 26.84 -20.44
N TYR A 342 -4.77 27.17 -19.24
CA TYR A 342 -4.17 28.20 -18.41
C TYR A 342 -2.79 27.77 -17.88
N ASP A 343 -1.97 28.73 -17.49
CA ASP A 343 -0.66 28.50 -16.84
C ASP A 343 -0.75 28.80 -15.34
N GLY A 344 -0.24 27.89 -14.51
CA GLY A 344 -0.19 28.05 -13.05
C GLY A 344 1.10 27.52 -12.44
N LEU A 345 1.44 27.98 -11.24
CA LEU A 345 2.44 27.34 -10.39
C LEU A 345 1.79 26.23 -9.55
N GLY A 346 2.55 25.17 -9.26
CA GLY A 346 2.13 24.09 -8.35
C GLY A 346 1.65 24.59 -6.98
N ALA A 347 1.03 23.70 -6.21
CA ALA A 347 0.18 24.01 -5.06
C ALA A 347 -1.09 24.79 -5.46
N PHE A 348 -2.03 24.06 -6.06
CA PHE A 348 -3.36 24.56 -6.41
C PHE A 348 -4.32 24.39 -5.24
N GLY A 349 -5.22 25.33 -5.03
CA GLY A 349 -6.25 25.23 -4.00
C GLY A 349 -7.00 26.53 -3.75
N THR A 350 -7.71 26.60 -2.63
CA THR A 350 -8.40 27.83 -2.19
C THR A 350 -7.59 28.56 -1.12
N ALA A 351 -7.83 29.86 -0.92
CA ALA A 351 -7.13 30.62 0.12
C ALA A 351 -7.41 30.12 1.56
N ALA A 352 -8.45 29.28 1.73
CA ALA A 352 -8.83 28.69 3.01
C ALA A 352 -8.25 27.28 3.19
N THR A 353 -7.61 26.69 2.18
CA THR A 353 -7.03 25.35 2.25
C THR A 353 -5.83 25.38 3.19
N PRO A 354 -5.93 24.79 4.40
CA PRO A 354 -4.82 24.81 5.31
C PRO A 354 -3.74 23.82 4.81
N TRP A 355 -2.51 23.93 5.33
CA TRP A 355 -1.39 23.00 5.07
C TRP A 355 -0.79 22.98 3.66
N ILE A 356 -1.41 23.55 2.63
CA ILE A 356 -0.83 23.68 1.28
C ILE A 356 -0.46 25.14 1.00
N PRO A 357 0.78 25.44 0.56
CA PRO A 357 1.18 26.82 0.26
C PRO A 357 0.60 27.22 -1.11
N VAL A 358 -0.70 27.54 -1.18
CA VAL A 358 -1.41 27.80 -2.44
C VAL A 358 -0.72 28.92 -3.24
N ARG A 359 -0.27 28.58 -4.46
CA ARG A 359 0.31 29.54 -5.42
C ARG A 359 -0.59 29.79 -6.62
N THR A 360 -1.50 28.86 -6.93
CA THR A 360 -2.52 29.02 -7.98
C THR A 360 -3.90 28.73 -7.42
N LYS A 361 -4.86 29.63 -7.66
CA LYS A 361 -6.23 29.47 -7.16
C LYS A 361 -7.06 28.58 -8.07
N TRP A 362 -7.80 27.64 -7.48
CA TRP A 362 -8.81 26.82 -8.13
C TRP A 362 -9.97 26.56 -7.16
N ALA A 363 -11.21 26.57 -7.65
CA ALA A 363 -12.41 26.49 -6.81
C ALA A 363 -13.56 25.64 -7.41
N SER A 364 -13.38 25.03 -8.59
CA SER A 364 -14.40 24.13 -9.16
C SER A 364 -14.27 22.72 -8.57
N GLN A 365 -15.17 21.80 -8.93
CA GLN A 365 -15.11 20.39 -8.49
C GLN A 365 -14.04 19.57 -9.20
N ASN A 366 -13.53 20.03 -10.35
CA ASN A 366 -12.56 19.27 -11.12
C ASN A 366 -11.41 20.15 -11.57
N LEU A 367 -10.20 19.61 -11.50
CA LEU A 367 -9.02 20.25 -12.07
C LEU A 367 -8.22 19.20 -12.84
N TRP A 368 -7.88 19.55 -14.07
CA TRP A 368 -6.99 18.79 -14.91
C TRP A 368 -5.68 19.56 -15.04
N LEU A 369 -4.57 18.89 -14.76
CA LEU A 369 -3.22 19.45 -14.82
C LEU A 369 -2.38 18.68 -15.83
N ARG A 370 -1.48 19.37 -16.52
CA ARG A 370 -0.45 18.78 -17.40
C ARG A 370 0.90 19.46 -17.18
N CYS A 371 1.95 18.67 -17.07
CA CYS A 371 3.33 19.13 -16.99
C CYS A 371 4.19 18.30 -17.94
N GLU A 372 4.92 18.99 -18.81
CA GLU A 372 5.92 18.35 -19.67
C GLU A 372 7.28 18.38 -19.00
N PHE A 373 8.04 17.29 -19.15
CA PHE A 373 9.41 17.22 -18.66
C PHE A 373 10.28 16.37 -19.59
N GLU A 374 11.57 16.72 -19.64
CA GLU A 374 12.59 16.03 -20.42
C GLU A 374 13.38 15.07 -19.53
N MET A 375 13.68 13.87 -20.04
CA MET A 375 14.55 12.91 -19.38
C MET A 375 15.78 12.60 -20.21
N GLU A 376 16.95 13.01 -19.72
CA GLU A 376 18.25 12.66 -20.30
C GLU A 376 18.80 11.37 -19.67
N GLY A 377 19.24 10.42 -20.50
CA GLY A 377 19.87 9.17 -20.04
C GLY A 377 18.88 8.07 -19.64
N GLU A 378 19.26 7.26 -18.65
CA GLU A 378 18.49 6.10 -18.20
C GLU A 378 17.17 6.51 -17.52
N LYS A 379 16.13 5.67 -17.71
CA LYS A 379 14.82 5.85 -17.07
C LYS A 379 14.97 5.82 -15.55
N ALA A 380 14.01 6.43 -14.86
CA ALA A 380 13.96 6.39 -13.39
C ALA A 380 13.99 4.95 -12.89
N ALA A 381 14.96 4.63 -12.04
CA ALA A 381 15.13 3.27 -11.52
C ALA A 381 13.99 2.94 -10.55
N ASN A 382 13.62 3.86 -9.66
CA ASN A 382 12.54 3.68 -8.69
C ASN A 382 11.66 4.96 -8.64
N PRO A 383 10.79 5.16 -9.63
CA PRO A 383 9.96 6.35 -9.68
C PRO A 383 8.79 6.29 -8.68
N TYR A 384 8.61 7.39 -7.95
CA TYR A 384 7.49 7.63 -7.04
C TYR A 384 6.82 8.98 -7.37
N LEU A 385 5.51 9.04 -7.19
CA LEU A 385 4.80 10.30 -7.02
C LEU A 385 5.00 10.77 -5.60
N ARG A 386 5.27 12.06 -5.44
CA ARG A 386 5.21 12.75 -4.15
C ARG A 386 4.04 13.70 -4.20
N ILE A 387 2.99 13.42 -3.43
CA ILE A 387 1.67 14.05 -3.61
C ILE A 387 1.09 14.56 -2.30
N ARG A 388 0.62 15.80 -2.32
CA ARG A 388 -0.26 16.36 -1.30
C ARG A 388 -1.60 16.69 -1.95
N HIS A 389 -2.70 16.20 -1.41
CA HIS A 389 -4.01 16.34 -2.05
C HIS A 389 -5.18 16.29 -1.09
N ASP A 390 -6.32 16.76 -1.59
CA ASP A 390 -7.64 16.55 -1.03
C ASP A 390 -8.50 15.75 -2.01
N GLU A 391 -9.19 14.74 -1.47
CA GLU A 391 -10.03 13.77 -2.19
C GLU A 391 -9.37 13.03 -3.38
N HIS A 392 -10.09 12.86 -4.48
CA HIS A 392 -9.81 11.81 -5.44
C HIS A 392 -8.88 12.29 -6.54
N VAL A 393 -7.65 11.78 -6.57
CA VAL A 393 -6.66 12.12 -7.60
C VAL A 393 -6.37 10.93 -8.51
N GLU A 394 -6.32 11.18 -9.80
CA GLU A 394 -5.78 10.27 -10.80
C GLU A 394 -4.56 10.92 -11.46
N VAL A 395 -3.43 10.21 -11.48
CA VAL A 395 -2.19 10.68 -12.12
C VAL A 395 -1.86 9.75 -13.27
N TYR A 396 -1.49 10.32 -14.41
CA TYR A 396 -1.15 9.63 -15.65
C TYR A 396 0.25 10.03 -16.10
N LEU A 397 1.01 9.07 -16.62
CA LEU A 397 2.30 9.30 -17.27
C LEU A 397 2.21 8.84 -18.72
N ASN A 398 2.40 9.76 -19.67
CA ASN A 398 2.31 9.50 -21.11
C ASN A 398 1.02 8.75 -21.51
N GLY A 399 -0.11 9.13 -20.92
CA GLY A 399 -1.42 8.51 -21.19
C GLY A 399 -1.71 7.22 -20.43
N VAL A 400 -0.77 6.71 -19.64
CA VAL A 400 -0.95 5.50 -18.83
C VAL A 400 -1.20 5.91 -17.39
N LEU A 401 -2.26 5.37 -16.78
CA LEU A 401 -2.58 5.63 -15.38
C LEU A 401 -1.40 5.19 -14.48
N ALA A 402 -0.81 6.17 -13.81
CA ALA A 402 0.36 6.03 -12.96
C ALA A 402 -0.02 5.75 -11.52
N ALA A 403 -1.05 6.41 -10.99
CA ALA A 403 -1.62 6.14 -9.68
C ALA A 403 -3.06 6.67 -9.56
N LYS A 404 -3.85 6.06 -8.68
CA LYS A 404 -5.06 6.65 -8.11
C LYS A 404 -4.83 6.88 -6.63
N VAL A 405 -5.10 8.08 -6.15
CA VAL A 405 -4.86 8.49 -4.77
C VAL A 405 -6.19 8.96 -4.17
N PRO A 406 -6.88 8.11 -3.41
CA PRO A 406 -8.15 8.46 -2.79
C PRO A 406 -7.93 9.14 -1.43
N GLY A 407 -9.00 9.73 -0.89
CA GLY A 407 -8.95 10.33 0.45
C GLY A 407 -8.16 11.63 0.45
N TRP A 408 -7.60 12.03 1.58
CA TRP A 408 -6.88 13.29 1.68
C TRP A 408 -5.68 13.14 2.60
N ASN A 409 -4.69 14.01 2.42
CA ASN A 409 -3.53 14.08 3.30
C ASN A 409 -3.22 15.54 3.67
N THR A 410 -2.59 15.71 4.84
CA THR A 410 -2.09 17.01 5.30
C THR A 410 -0.59 17.18 5.00
N ASP A 411 0.02 16.16 4.40
CA ASP A 411 1.43 16.13 4.06
C ASP A 411 1.69 15.40 2.74
N TYR A 412 2.95 15.34 2.28
CA TYR A 412 3.32 14.60 1.07
C TYR A 412 3.42 13.11 1.34
N ASP A 413 2.55 12.35 0.69
CA ASP A 413 2.66 10.91 0.60
C ASP A 413 3.48 10.50 -0.62
N TRP A 414 4.14 9.35 -0.50
CA TRP A 414 5.00 8.78 -1.52
C TRP A 414 4.33 7.54 -2.13
N HIS A 415 3.93 7.63 -3.40
CA HIS A 415 3.25 6.54 -4.12
C HIS A 415 4.13 5.99 -5.24
N PRO A 416 4.40 4.67 -5.29
CA PRO A 416 5.10 4.08 -6.41
C PRO A 416 4.27 4.23 -7.69
N LEU A 417 4.94 4.42 -8.83
CA LEU A 417 4.24 4.39 -10.13
C LEU A 417 3.82 2.96 -10.47
N SER A 418 2.66 2.83 -11.11
CA SER A 418 2.21 1.58 -11.70
C SER A 418 3.26 1.04 -12.69
N GLU A 419 3.45 -0.28 -12.70
CA GLU A 419 4.36 -0.95 -13.65
C GLU A 419 4.14 -0.55 -15.12
N PRO A 420 2.89 -0.43 -15.62
CA PRO A 420 2.62 0.12 -16.95
C PRO A 420 3.13 1.55 -17.14
N ALA A 421 2.90 2.46 -16.19
CA ALA A 421 3.39 3.84 -16.28
C ALA A 421 4.92 3.90 -16.24
N ARG A 422 5.57 3.09 -15.41
CA ARG A 422 7.05 2.95 -15.39
C ARG A 422 7.59 2.56 -16.76
N ARG A 423 6.93 1.62 -17.46
CA ARG A 423 7.32 1.22 -18.83
C ARG A 423 7.05 2.30 -19.87
N ALA A 424 5.96 3.06 -19.70
CA ALA A 424 5.55 4.14 -20.59
C ALA A 424 6.48 5.37 -20.53
N MET A 425 7.25 5.54 -19.45
CA MET A 425 8.31 6.55 -19.36
C MET A 425 9.33 6.35 -20.47
N VAL A 426 9.76 7.42 -21.13
CA VAL A 426 10.75 7.38 -22.23
C VAL A 426 11.92 8.31 -21.98
N SER A 427 13.04 8.09 -22.67
CA SER A 427 14.07 9.13 -22.78
C SER A 427 13.57 10.22 -23.73
N GLY A 428 13.83 11.48 -23.40
CA GLY A 428 13.26 12.66 -24.05
C GLY A 428 11.96 13.14 -23.42
N ARG A 429 11.05 13.67 -24.24
CA ARG A 429 9.80 14.31 -23.81
C ARG A 429 8.80 13.33 -23.19
N ASN A 430 8.38 13.65 -21.97
CA ASN A 430 7.32 12.97 -21.21
C ASN A 430 6.26 13.98 -20.75
N VAL A 431 5.05 13.49 -20.46
CA VAL A 431 3.94 14.27 -19.91
C VAL A 431 3.41 13.60 -18.65
N LEU A 432 3.38 14.34 -17.55
CA LEU A 432 2.65 14.01 -16.33
C LEU A 432 1.31 14.74 -16.37
N ALA A 433 0.21 14.00 -16.32
CA ALA A 433 -1.13 14.56 -16.31
C ALA A 433 -1.88 14.16 -15.04
N VAL A 434 -2.68 15.05 -14.48
CA VAL A 434 -3.38 14.84 -13.21
C VAL A 434 -4.82 15.25 -13.38
N HIS A 435 -5.75 14.46 -12.85
CA HIS A 435 -7.12 14.88 -12.60
C HIS A 435 -7.37 14.79 -11.11
N VAL A 436 -7.89 15.86 -10.51
CA VAL A 436 -8.40 15.82 -9.15
C VAL A 436 -9.89 16.13 -9.18
N HIS A 437 -10.66 15.30 -8.48
CA HIS A 437 -12.08 15.49 -8.24
C HIS A 437 -12.32 15.81 -6.77
N GLN A 438 -12.89 16.98 -6.54
CA GLN A 438 -13.25 17.50 -5.24
C GLN A 438 -14.76 17.59 -5.09
N THR A 439 -15.27 17.10 -3.97
CA THR A 439 -16.67 17.14 -3.57
C THR A 439 -16.88 18.08 -2.39
N THR A 440 -16.09 17.93 -1.31
CA THR A 440 -16.21 18.73 -0.09
C THR A 440 -14.85 18.92 0.60
N GLY A 441 -14.73 19.83 1.56
CA GLY A 441 -13.52 19.92 2.40
C GLY A 441 -12.52 21.02 2.00
N GLY A 442 -11.23 20.73 2.15
CA GLY A 442 -10.14 21.72 2.13
C GLY A 442 -9.77 22.21 0.73
N GLN A 443 -9.84 21.35 -0.29
CA GLN A 443 -9.53 21.60 -1.69
C GLN A 443 -8.09 22.03 -1.96
N GLY A 444 -7.19 21.08 -2.16
CA GLY A 444 -5.81 21.35 -2.55
C GLY A 444 -5.16 20.21 -3.31
N ILE A 445 -4.19 20.52 -4.17
CA ILE A 445 -3.38 19.53 -4.89
C ILE A 445 -1.99 20.08 -5.20
N ASP A 446 -0.97 19.27 -4.93
CA ASP A 446 0.41 19.48 -5.35
C ASP A 446 1.08 18.13 -5.63
N VAL A 447 1.61 17.95 -6.83
CA VAL A 447 2.12 16.67 -7.33
C VAL A 447 3.53 16.86 -7.85
N GLY A 448 4.40 15.90 -7.54
CA GLY A 448 5.73 15.77 -8.13
C GLY A 448 6.04 14.32 -8.48
N LEU A 449 7.09 14.15 -9.27
CA LEU A 449 7.64 12.86 -9.69
C LEU A 449 9.12 12.82 -9.31
N VAL A 450 9.53 11.78 -8.61
CA VAL A 450 10.89 11.64 -8.07
C VAL A 450 11.42 10.24 -8.35
N ASP A 451 12.73 10.10 -8.40
CA ASP A 451 13.44 8.84 -8.55
C ASP A 451 14.23 8.54 -7.27
N VAL A 452 13.79 7.52 -6.54
CA VAL A 452 14.41 7.12 -5.27
C VAL A 452 15.68 6.33 -5.56
N LEU A 453 16.82 6.79 -5.04
CA LEU A 453 18.12 6.22 -5.38
C LEU A 453 18.25 4.76 -4.92
N THR A 454 18.94 3.94 -5.71
CA THR A 454 19.06 2.49 -5.50
C THR A 454 19.58 2.13 -4.10
N GLY A 455 18.95 1.15 -3.45
CA GLY A 455 19.30 0.71 -2.09
C GLY A 455 18.65 1.53 -0.97
N GLN A 456 17.81 2.51 -1.30
CA GLN A 456 16.95 3.23 -0.36
C GLN A 456 15.54 2.64 -0.35
N GLU A 457 14.91 2.63 0.82
CA GLU A 457 13.50 2.27 0.97
C GLU A 457 12.72 3.47 1.53
N ILE A 458 11.57 3.79 0.93
CA ILE A 458 10.63 4.76 1.52
C ILE A 458 10.08 4.13 2.80
N LEU A 459 10.27 4.79 3.95
CA LEU A 459 9.72 4.33 5.23
C LEU A 459 8.21 4.08 5.11
N PRO A 460 7.66 2.98 5.65
CA PRO A 460 6.25 2.64 5.51
C PRO A 460 5.29 3.75 5.91
N ALA A 461 5.66 4.60 6.88
CA ALA A 461 4.85 5.72 7.35
C ALA A 461 4.91 6.99 6.46
N LEU A 462 5.80 7.05 5.46
CA LEU A 462 5.74 8.04 4.35
C LEU A 462 4.85 7.56 3.20
N ARG A 463 4.47 6.29 3.23
CA ARG A 463 3.43 5.73 2.36
C ARG A 463 2.12 5.86 3.14
N PRO A 464 0.97 6.04 2.47
CA PRO A 464 -0.29 5.96 3.18
C PRO A 464 -0.45 4.54 3.77
N ASN A 465 -1.42 4.37 4.68
CA ASN A 465 -1.81 3.10 5.35
C ASN A 465 -1.58 1.87 4.44
N PRO A 466 -1.04 0.71 4.85
CA PRO A 466 -0.84 -0.45 3.98
C PRO A 466 -2.09 -1.00 3.24
N GLU A 467 -3.28 -0.45 3.45
CA GLU A 467 -4.46 -0.60 2.57
C GLU A 467 -4.47 0.32 1.33
N SER A 468 -3.67 1.37 1.33
CA SER A 468 -3.19 2.13 0.16
C SER A 468 -2.03 1.43 -0.57
N THR A 469 -1.93 0.12 -0.34
CA THR A 469 -1.04 -0.76 -1.06
C THR A 469 -1.12 -0.46 -2.56
N ILE A 470 -0.07 -0.83 -3.28
CA ILE A 470 -0.29 -1.42 -4.61
C ILE A 470 -1.19 -2.65 -4.37
N VAL A 471 -2.46 -2.42 -4.05
CA VAL A 471 -3.53 -3.38 -4.11
C VAL A 471 -3.67 -3.55 -5.61
N ALA A 472 -3.60 -4.77 -6.12
CA ALA A 472 -4.43 -5.01 -7.31
C ALA A 472 -5.85 -4.68 -6.83
N THR A 473 -6.28 -3.45 -7.09
CA THR A 473 -7.52 -2.83 -6.60
C THR A 473 -8.62 -3.89 -6.58
N PRO A 474 -9.50 -3.97 -5.56
CA PRO A 474 -10.78 -4.62 -5.76
C PRO A 474 -11.45 -3.91 -6.96
N GLY A 475 -11.34 -4.48 -8.15
CA GLY A 475 -11.65 -3.79 -9.41
C GLY A 475 -10.62 -3.98 -10.53
N GLU A 476 -9.40 -4.43 -10.23
CA GLU A 476 -8.31 -4.54 -11.22
C GLU A 476 -7.99 -5.97 -11.66
N ARG A 477 -7.49 -6.06 -12.90
CA ARG A 477 -7.04 -7.29 -13.52
C ARG A 477 -5.84 -7.86 -12.77
N TRP A 478 -5.85 -9.17 -12.53
CA TRP A 478 -4.72 -9.87 -11.91
C TRP A 478 -3.42 -9.61 -12.67
N SER A 479 -2.31 -9.51 -11.94
CA SER A 479 -0.99 -9.51 -12.55
C SER A 479 -0.74 -10.84 -13.29
N GLY A 480 0.08 -10.81 -14.35
CA GLY A 480 0.47 -12.04 -15.05
C GLY A 480 1.14 -13.06 -14.13
N GLN A 481 1.87 -12.61 -13.10
CA GLN A 481 2.46 -13.49 -12.10
C GLN A 481 1.40 -14.18 -11.23
N ARG A 482 0.40 -13.44 -10.72
CA ARG A 482 -0.70 -14.01 -9.93
C ARG A 482 -1.48 -15.04 -10.75
N ALA A 483 -1.79 -14.71 -12.01
CA ALA A 483 -2.47 -15.63 -12.92
C ALA A 483 -1.66 -16.91 -13.18
N ARG A 484 -0.35 -16.79 -13.46
CA ARG A 484 0.53 -17.96 -13.67
C ARG A 484 0.66 -18.83 -12.43
N ALA A 485 0.74 -18.23 -11.24
CA ALA A 485 0.79 -18.97 -9.97
C ALA A 485 -0.51 -19.76 -9.74
N TRP A 486 -1.66 -19.12 -9.96
CA TRP A 486 -2.96 -19.81 -9.90
C TRP A 486 -3.02 -20.96 -10.90
N PHE A 487 -2.63 -20.75 -12.15
CA PHE A 487 -2.71 -21.80 -13.16
C PHE A 487 -1.78 -22.98 -12.82
N ALA A 488 -0.56 -22.72 -12.36
CA ALA A 488 0.36 -23.76 -11.92
C ALA A 488 -0.22 -24.62 -10.78
N ALA A 489 -0.96 -24.00 -9.85
CA ALA A 489 -1.61 -24.71 -8.74
C ALA A 489 -2.87 -25.50 -9.16
N ASN A 490 -3.46 -25.16 -10.31
CA ASN A 490 -4.78 -25.68 -10.72
C ASN A 490 -4.75 -26.55 -11.99
N ALA A 491 -3.61 -26.64 -12.68
CA ALA A 491 -3.47 -27.35 -13.94
C ALA A 491 -2.98 -28.81 -13.76
N PRO A 492 -3.23 -29.70 -14.74
CA PRO A 492 -4.00 -29.49 -15.96
C PRO A 492 -5.51 -29.38 -15.67
N ILE A 493 -6.17 -28.42 -16.31
CA ILE A 493 -7.64 -28.26 -16.27
C ILE A 493 -8.23 -29.02 -17.45
N LYS A 494 -9.06 -30.02 -17.15
CA LYS A 494 -9.71 -30.92 -18.11
C LYS A 494 -11.21 -30.91 -17.83
N GLY A 495 -11.97 -30.15 -18.61
CA GLY A 495 -13.37 -29.90 -18.31
C GLY A 495 -14.34 -30.05 -19.47
N PHE A 496 -15.60 -29.81 -19.13
CA PHE A 496 -16.77 -29.85 -20.01
C PHE A 496 -17.75 -28.75 -19.61
N ASN A 497 -18.55 -28.27 -20.57
CA ASN A 497 -19.69 -27.39 -20.32
C ASN A 497 -20.89 -28.23 -19.88
N TYR A 498 -21.58 -27.80 -18.81
CA TYR A 498 -22.50 -28.68 -18.10
C TYR A 498 -23.93 -28.13 -18.00
N VAL A 499 -24.86 -28.94 -18.50
CA VAL A 499 -26.30 -28.94 -18.22
C VAL A 499 -26.69 -30.43 -18.10
N PRO A 500 -27.44 -30.86 -17.08
CA PRO A 500 -27.76 -32.27 -16.90
C PRO A 500 -28.63 -32.78 -18.05
N ARG A 501 -28.55 -34.08 -18.36
CA ARG A 501 -29.35 -34.67 -19.46
C ARG A 501 -30.86 -34.46 -19.33
N THR A 502 -31.33 -34.20 -18.12
CA THR A 502 -32.73 -33.97 -17.72
C THR A 502 -33.21 -32.53 -17.92
N ALA A 503 -32.35 -31.59 -18.30
CA ALA A 503 -32.72 -30.20 -18.53
C ALA A 503 -32.53 -29.79 -20.00
N VAL A 504 -33.52 -29.08 -20.55
CA VAL A 504 -33.47 -28.49 -21.90
C VAL A 504 -32.71 -27.16 -21.94
N ASN A 505 -32.64 -26.47 -20.80
CA ASN A 505 -31.94 -25.21 -20.60
C ASN A 505 -31.58 -24.98 -19.13
N THR A 506 -30.95 -23.84 -18.84
CA THR A 506 -30.49 -23.49 -17.49
C THR A 506 -31.63 -23.09 -16.55
N VAL A 507 -32.79 -22.65 -17.05
CA VAL A 507 -33.98 -22.43 -16.21
C VAL A 507 -34.48 -23.76 -15.67
N GLU A 508 -34.69 -24.77 -16.51
CA GLU A 508 -35.12 -26.12 -16.09
C GLU A 508 -34.10 -26.77 -15.16
N MET A 509 -32.80 -26.57 -15.42
CA MET A 509 -31.74 -27.04 -14.52
C MET A 509 -31.90 -26.47 -13.11
N TRP A 510 -32.16 -25.16 -12.98
CA TRP A 510 -32.17 -24.46 -11.70
C TRP A 510 -33.55 -24.29 -11.05
N HIS A 511 -34.62 -24.76 -11.69
CA HIS A 511 -35.99 -24.64 -11.17
C HIS A 511 -36.25 -25.65 -10.05
N ALA A 512 -36.98 -25.21 -9.01
CA ALA A 512 -37.19 -25.98 -7.78
C ALA A 512 -37.81 -27.37 -8.03
N ASP A 513 -38.78 -27.47 -8.94
CA ASP A 513 -39.47 -28.73 -9.24
C ASP A 513 -38.67 -29.70 -10.14
N THR A 514 -37.62 -29.23 -10.82
CA THR A 514 -36.90 -30.00 -11.84
C THR A 514 -35.41 -30.17 -11.58
N PHE A 515 -34.86 -29.48 -10.56
CA PHE A 515 -33.47 -29.67 -10.14
C PHE A 515 -33.21 -31.12 -9.71
N ASP A 516 -32.46 -31.84 -10.52
CA ASP A 516 -32.20 -33.27 -10.33
C ASP A 516 -30.78 -33.52 -9.81
N ALA A 517 -30.61 -33.33 -8.49
CA ALA A 517 -29.35 -33.56 -7.80
C ALA A 517 -28.80 -34.98 -7.99
N ARG A 518 -29.68 -35.98 -8.14
CA ARG A 518 -29.28 -37.37 -8.35
C ARG A 518 -28.60 -37.53 -9.70
N THR A 519 -29.26 -37.10 -10.78
CA THR A 519 -28.70 -37.16 -12.13
C THR A 519 -27.41 -36.34 -12.20
N ILE A 520 -27.38 -35.15 -11.59
CA ILE A 520 -26.15 -34.34 -11.53
C ILE A 520 -25.01 -35.10 -10.85
N GLY A 521 -25.27 -35.75 -9.72
CA GLY A 521 -24.29 -36.57 -9.02
C GLY A 521 -23.82 -37.80 -9.83
N GLU A 522 -24.68 -38.42 -10.61
CA GLU A 522 -24.32 -39.55 -11.50
C GLU A 522 -23.38 -39.08 -12.62
N GLU A 523 -23.72 -38.00 -13.30
CA GLU A 523 -22.97 -37.51 -14.46
C GLU A 523 -21.60 -36.94 -14.06
N LEU A 524 -21.52 -36.21 -12.95
CA LEU A 524 -20.25 -35.76 -12.40
C LEU A 524 -19.37 -36.95 -11.98
N GLN A 525 -19.97 -38.07 -11.52
CA GLN A 525 -19.20 -39.26 -11.18
C GLN A 525 -18.63 -39.92 -12.44
N TRP A 526 -19.43 -40.02 -13.51
CA TRP A 526 -18.96 -40.54 -14.78
C TRP A 526 -17.85 -39.68 -15.37
N ALA A 527 -17.99 -38.35 -15.33
CA ALA A 527 -16.94 -37.43 -15.76
C ALA A 527 -15.64 -37.65 -14.97
N ALA A 528 -15.71 -37.75 -13.64
CA ALA A 528 -14.54 -38.04 -12.81
C ALA A 528 -13.89 -39.39 -13.17
N ASN A 529 -14.68 -40.44 -13.42
CA ASN A 529 -14.18 -41.77 -13.84
C ASN A 529 -13.44 -41.73 -15.19
N HIS A 530 -13.79 -40.79 -16.07
CA HIS A 530 -13.10 -40.55 -17.34
C HIS A 530 -11.97 -39.52 -17.24
N GLY A 531 -11.66 -39.03 -16.04
CA GLY A 531 -10.51 -38.20 -15.76
C GLY A 531 -10.74 -36.70 -15.90
N TYR A 532 -11.99 -36.25 -16.05
CA TYR A 532 -12.32 -34.82 -15.95
C TYR A 532 -12.20 -34.31 -14.52
N ASN A 533 -11.81 -33.04 -14.35
CA ASN A 533 -11.60 -32.41 -13.05
C ASN A 533 -12.21 -31.00 -12.93
N ALA A 534 -12.91 -30.55 -13.98
CA ALA A 534 -13.59 -29.26 -13.96
C ALA A 534 -14.91 -29.28 -14.77
N ALA A 535 -15.92 -28.56 -14.30
CA ALA A 535 -17.18 -28.33 -14.99
C ALA A 535 -17.40 -26.82 -15.15
N ARG A 536 -17.70 -26.36 -16.36
CA ARG A 536 -18.15 -24.99 -16.64
C ARG A 536 -19.68 -25.00 -16.62
N VAL A 537 -20.28 -24.34 -15.64
CA VAL A 537 -21.70 -24.48 -15.29
C VAL A 537 -22.42 -23.16 -15.51
N PHE A 538 -23.42 -23.16 -16.37
CA PHE A 538 -24.21 -21.98 -16.65
C PHE A 538 -25.21 -21.71 -15.53
N LEU A 539 -25.17 -20.50 -14.97
CA LEU A 539 -26.16 -20.02 -14.03
C LEU A 539 -27.32 -19.36 -14.78
N GLN A 540 -28.42 -19.08 -14.08
CA GLN A 540 -29.60 -18.48 -14.69
C GLN A 540 -30.22 -17.42 -13.81
N TYR A 541 -30.16 -16.16 -14.27
CA TYR A 541 -30.71 -15.01 -13.57
C TYR A 541 -32.21 -15.16 -13.28
N ALA A 542 -33.02 -15.63 -14.24
CA ALA A 542 -34.47 -15.76 -14.05
C ALA A 542 -34.85 -16.76 -12.94
N ALA A 543 -34.04 -17.81 -12.75
CA ALA A 543 -34.24 -18.77 -11.66
C ALA A 543 -33.81 -18.21 -10.30
N TRP A 544 -32.71 -17.46 -10.27
CA TRP A 544 -32.27 -16.76 -9.07
C TRP A 544 -33.25 -15.66 -8.65
N GLU A 545 -33.78 -14.89 -9.59
CA GLU A 545 -34.75 -13.82 -9.33
C GLU A 545 -36.07 -14.35 -8.75
N ALA A 546 -36.53 -15.51 -9.24
CA ALA A 546 -37.78 -16.11 -8.79
C ALA A 546 -37.67 -16.78 -7.41
N ASP A 547 -36.50 -17.35 -7.08
CA ASP A 547 -36.27 -18.11 -5.85
C ASP A 547 -34.79 -18.00 -5.43
N GLU A 548 -34.36 -16.82 -4.98
CA GLU A 548 -32.95 -16.58 -4.60
C GLU A 548 -32.45 -17.58 -3.54
N PRO A 549 -33.14 -17.80 -2.40
CA PRO A 549 -32.67 -18.74 -1.39
C PRO A 549 -32.57 -20.18 -1.92
N GLY A 550 -33.62 -20.68 -2.59
CA GLY A 550 -33.62 -22.04 -3.12
C GLY A 550 -32.61 -22.22 -4.25
N PHE A 551 -32.40 -21.21 -5.10
CA PHE A 551 -31.35 -21.23 -6.12
C PHE A 551 -29.97 -21.38 -5.47
N LEU A 552 -29.68 -20.60 -4.41
CA LEU A 552 -28.41 -20.67 -3.69
C LEU A 552 -28.21 -22.03 -3.00
N ASP A 553 -29.28 -22.66 -2.49
CA ASP A 553 -29.23 -24.00 -1.90
C ASP A 553 -28.95 -25.08 -2.95
N ARG A 554 -29.58 -24.98 -4.13
CA ARG A 554 -29.34 -25.88 -5.27
C ARG A 554 -27.92 -25.73 -5.81
N PHE A 555 -27.43 -24.50 -5.91
CA PHE A 555 -26.04 -24.23 -6.33
C PHE A 555 -25.04 -24.82 -5.34
N GLU A 556 -25.29 -24.68 -4.03
CA GLU A 556 -24.48 -25.31 -2.98
C GLU A 556 -24.49 -26.85 -3.09
N GLN A 557 -25.65 -27.47 -3.34
CA GLN A 557 -25.75 -28.91 -3.59
C GLN A 557 -24.92 -29.35 -4.79
N LEU A 558 -24.93 -28.60 -5.89
CA LEU A 558 -24.09 -28.89 -7.06
C LEU A 558 -22.60 -28.79 -6.71
N LEU A 559 -22.18 -27.73 -6.00
CA LEU A 559 -20.79 -27.56 -5.57
C LEU A 559 -20.33 -28.72 -4.68
N ALA A 560 -21.17 -29.18 -3.75
CA ALA A 560 -20.87 -30.33 -2.89
C ALA A 560 -20.75 -31.65 -3.69
N LEU A 561 -21.65 -31.88 -4.65
CA LEU A 561 -21.60 -33.05 -5.53
C LEU A 561 -20.34 -33.07 -6.39
N ALA A 562 -19.96 -31.93 -6.97
CA ALA A 562 -18.75 -31.78 -7.76
C ALA A 562 -17.49 -32.01 -6.91
N ALA A 563 -17.40 -31.34 -5.76
CA ALA A 563 -16.24 -31.43 -4.86
C ALA A 563 -16.00 -32.85 -4.34
N SER A 564 -17.06 -33.58 -3.98
CA SER A 564 -16.96 -34.98 -3.52
C SER A 564 -16.44 -35.95 -4.60
N ARG A 565 -16.33 -35.50 -5.86
CA ARG A 565 -15.82 -36.26 -7.01
C ARG A 565 -14.52 -35.69 -7.57
N GLY A 566 -13.92 -34.70 -6.90
CA GLY A 566 -12.71 -34.03 -7.37
C GLY A 566 -12.93 -33.13 -8.59
N VAL A 567 -14.17 -32.70 -8.82
CA VAL A 567 -14.54 -31.78 -9.91
C VAL A 567 -14.72 -30.38 -9.33
N SER A 568 -14.03 -29.42 -9.92
CA SER A 568 -14.16 -27.99 -9.60
C SER A 568 -15.15 -27.29 -10.55
N VAL A 569 -15.74 -26.18 -10.14
CA VAL A 569 -16.81 -25.50 -10.90
C VAL A 569 -16.37 -24.13 -11.37
N MET A 570 -16.60 -23.81 -12.64
CA MET A 570 -16.51 -22.44 -13.19
C MET A 570 -17.92 -21.95 -13.50
N PRO A 571 -18.52 -21.09 -12.66
CA PRO A 571 -19.84 -20.54 -12.92
C PRO A 571 -19.80 -19.54 -14.07
N VAL A 572 -20.85 -19.56 -14.91
CA VAL A 572 -21.08 -18.60 -15.99
C VAL A 572 -22.28 -17.74 -15.64
N PHE A 573 -22.11 -16.42 -15.53
CA PHE A 573 -23.21 -15.52 -15.14
C PHE A 573 -24.13 -15.16 -16.31
N PHE A 574 -23.54 -14.74 -17.42
CA PHE A 574 -24.27 -14.19 -18.57
C PHE A 574 -23.99 -14.92 -19.88
N ASP A 575 -24.94 -14.94 -20.81
CA ASP A 575 -24.81 -15.48 -22.17
C ASP A 575 -25.75 -14.80 -23.18
N ASP A 576 -25.26 -14.54 -24.40
CA ASP A 576 -26.07 -14.03 -25.54
C ASP A 576 -26.63 -15.16 -26.43
N CYS A 577 -26.50 -16.42 -26.00
CA CYS A 577 -26.92 -17.54 -26.83
C CYS A 577 -28.42 -17.40 -27.15
N CYS A 578 -28.79 -17.63 -28.41
CA CYS A 578 -30.16 -17.53 -28.90
C CYS A 578 -30.78 -16.11 -28.90
N PHE A 579 -30.02 -15.02 -28.75
CA PHE A 579 -30.54 -13.64 -28.94
C PHE A 579 -31.18 -13.41 -30.31
N SER A 580 -30.70 -14.09 -31.35
CA SER A 580 -31.30 -14.08 -32.70
C SER A 580 -32.75 -14.58 -32.72
N MET A 581 -33.17 -15.37 -31.73
CA MET A 581 -34.52 -15.90 -31.58
C MET A 581 -35.41 -15.02 -30.69
N LYS A 582 -34.84 -14.01 -29.99
CA LYS A 582 -35.53 -13.12 -29.03
C LYS A 582 -36.38 -13.86 -27.99
N LEU A 583 -35.88 -15.00 -27.53
CA LEU A 583 -36.52 -15.78 -26.48
C LEU A 583 -36.13 -15.18 -25.13
N GLU A 584 -37.13 -14.76 -24.35
CA GLU A 584 -36.95 -14.32 -22.97
C GLU A 584 -37.05 -15.54 -22.03
N PRO A 585 -36.14 -15.70 -21.05
CA PRO A 585 -36.27 -16.76 -20.06
C PRO A 585 -37.50 -16.51 -19.17
N TRP A 586 -38.27 -17.55 -18.87
CA TRP A 586 -39.38 -17.49 -17.92
C TRP A 586 -39.26 -18.60 -16.88
N TYR A 587 -39.48 -18.29 -15.61
CA TYR A 587 -39.43 -19.26 -14.51
C TYR A 587 -40.74 -20.04 -14.37
N MET A 588 -40.99 -20.94 -15.31
CA MET A 588 -42.09 -21.91 -15.28
C MET A 588 -41.60 -23.24 -15.84
N ARG A 589 -42.52 -24.20 -16.00
CA ARG A 589 -42.25 -25.41 -16.80
C ARG A 589 -41.75 -25.03 -18.19
N GLN A 590 -40.64 -25.65 -18.60
CA GLN A 590 -40.05 -25.45 -19.93
C GLN A 590 -40.67 -26.40 -20.96
N ASP A 591 -40.65 -26.00 -22.22
CA ASP A 591 -41.15 -26.82 -23.32
C ASP A 591 -40.25 -28.03 -23.59
N GLU A 592 -40.83 -29.09 -24.15
CA GLU A 592 -40.07 -30.24 -24.60
C GLU A 592 -39.13 -29.85 -25.75
N PRO A 593 -37.90 -30.40 -25.80
CA PRO A 593 -36.98 -30.14 -26.89
C PRO A 593 -37.56 -30.60 -28.23
N VAL A 594 -37.34 -29.82 -29.28
CA VAL A 594 -37.73 -30.16 -30.65
C VAL A 594 -36.79 -31.28 -31.13
N PRO A 595 -37.28 -32.51 -31.38
CA PRO A 595 -36.41 -33.62 -31.74
C PRO A 595 -35.58 -33.32 -33.00
N GLY A 596 -34.28 -33.62 -32.96
CA GLY A 596 -33.37 -33.38 -34.08
C GLY A 596 -32.76 -31.98 -34.14
N VAL A 597 -33.10 -31.08 -33.21
CA VAL A 597 -32.59 -29.70 -33.17
C VAL A 597 -31.76 -29.49 -31.91
N ILE A 598 -30.49 -29.12 -32.09
CA ILE A 598 -29.59 -28.77 -30.98
C ILE A 598 -30.10 -27.53 -30.24
N ASN A 599 -30.02 -27.54 -28.91
CA ASN A 599 -30.33 -26.42 -28.02
C ASN A 599 -31.71 -25.79 -28.32
N SER A 600 -32.68 -26.58 -28.79
CA SER A 600 -33.96 -26.07 -29.30
C SER A 600 -34.79 -25.29 -28.28
N GLY A 601 -34.56 -25.54 -26.98
CA GLY A 601 -35.21 -24.83 -25.89
C GLY A 601 -34.25 -23.95 -25.08
N TRP A 602 -33.03 -23.69 -25.57
CA TRP A 602 -32.08 -22.83 -24.87
C TRP A 602 -32.58 -21.39 -24.80
N VAL A 603 -32.40 -20.77 -23.64
CA VAL A 603 -32.76 -19.37 -23.37
C VAL A 603 -31.55 -18.68 -22.71
N PRO A 604 -31.33 -17.39 -22.99
CA PRO A 604 -30.19 -16.66 -22.45
C PRO A 604 -30.35 -16.33 -20.96
N SER A 605 -29.24 -15.97 -20.32
CA SER A 605 -29.16 -15.37 -18.99
C SER A 605 -28.35 -14.07 -19.06
N PRO A 606 -28.87 -12.89 -18.69
CA PRO A 606 -30.29 -12.63 -18.48
C PRO A 606 -31.04 -12.60 -19.83
N GLY A 607 -32.33 -12.34 -19.76
CA GLY A 607 -33.15 -12.09 -20.94
C GLY A 607 -32.67 -10.89 -21.78
N TYR A 608 -32.98 -10.94 -23.07
CA TYR A 608 -32.59 -9.92 -24.06
C TYR A 608 -33.04 -8.50 -23.65
N GLY A 609 -34.26 -8.36 -23.15
CA GLY A 609 -34.78 -7.08 -22.66
C GLY A 609 -33.98 -6.50 -21.48
N LEU A 610 -33.45 -7.35 -20.59
CA LEU A 610 -32.65 -6.91 -19.44
C LEU A 610 -31.24 -6.48 -19.85
N VAL A 611 -30.66 -7.08 -20.89
CA VAL A 611 -29.37 -6.63 -21.43
C VAL A 611 -29.51 -5.23 -22.01
N LEU A 612 -30.57 -4.97 -22.79
CA LEU A 612 -30.81 -3.68 -23.43
C LEU A 612 -31.21 -2.55 -22.49
N ASP A 613 -31.92 -2.86 -21.41
CA ASP A 613 -32.34 -1.85 -20.45
C ASP A 613 -31.26 -1.66 -19.36
N THR A 614 -30.31 -0.76 -19.63
CA THR A 614 -29.24 -0.42 -18.68
C THR A 614 -29.76 0.07 -17.33
N SER A 615 -31.01 0.56 -17.25
CA SER A 615 -31.61 0.96 -15.97
C SER A 615 -31.93 -0.24 -15.06
N GLN A 616 -32.00 -1.46 -15.62
CA GLN A 616 -32.23 -2.71 -14.90
C GLN A 616 -30.94 -3.41 -14.47
N TRP A 617 -29.77 -2.97 -14.96
CA TRP A 617 -28.48 -3.55 -14.60
C TRP A 617 -28.16 -3.56 -13.10
N PRO A 618 -28.66 -2.65 -12.25
CA PRO A 618 -28.52 -2.79 -10.80
C PRO A 618 -29.04 -4.14 -10.25
N ARG A 619 -30.04 -4.76 -10.90
CA ARG A 619 -30.55 -6.09 -10.52
C ARG A 619 -29.56 -7.20 -10.90
N LEU A 620 -28.96 -7.10 -12.10
CA LEU A 620 -27.89 -8.01 -12.54
C LEU A 620 -26.63 -7.87 -11.68
N GLN A 621 -26.30 -6.65 -11.29
CA GLN A 621 -25.23 -6.36 -10.34
C GLN A 621 -25.49 -7.01 -8.99
N GLN A 622 -26.73 -6.92 -8.47
CA GLN A 622 -27.12 -7.58 -7.23
C GLN A 622 -26.94 -9.09 -7.34
N TYR A 623 -27.41 -9.71 -8.42
CA TYR A 623 -27.25 -11.14 -8.70
C TYR A 623 -25.78 -11.59 -8.66
N VAL A 624 -24.92 -10.93 -9.43
CA VAL A 624 -23.48 -11.24 -9.47
C VAL A 624 -22.85 -11.04 -8.10
N ARG A 625 -23.12 -9.89 -7.45
CA ARG A 625 -22.52 -9.58 -6.15
C ARG A 625 -22.97 -10.54 -5.05
N THR A 626 -24.23 -10.98 -5.05
CA THR A 626 -24.75 -11.95 -4.07
C THR A 626 -23.97 -13.26 -4.16
N ILE A 627 -23.83 -13.81 -5.36
CA ILE A 627 -23.15 -15.11 -5.56
C ILE A 627 -21.66 -14.98 -5.28
N VAL A 628 -20.98 -13.99 -5.88
CA VAL A 628 -19.53 -13.82 -5.67
C VAL A 628 -19.23 -13.53 -4.20
N ARG A 629 -19.99 -12.66 -3.52
CA ARG A 629 -19.75 -12.36 -2.09
C ARG A 629 -19.87 -13.62 -1.22
N LYS A 630 -20.80 -14.52 -1.53
CA LYS A 630 -20.98 -15.78 -0.80
C LYS A 630 -19.83 -16.77 -1.01
N TYR A 631 -19.27 -16.84 -2.23
CA TYR A 631 -18.32 -17.88 -2.63
C TYR A 631 -16.91 -17.38 -3.01
N ARG A 632 -16.57 -16.11 -2.77
CA ARG A 632 -15.30 -15.48 -3.20
C ARG A 632 -14.03 -16.13 -2.67
N GLU A 633 -14.11 -16.88 -1.56
CA GLU A 633 -13.01 -17.65 -0.99
C GLU A 633 -13.20 -19.17 -1.15
N ASP A 634 -14.26 -19.62 -1.82
CA ASP A 634 -14.60 -21.04 -1.90
C ASP A 634 -13.67 -21.79 -2.87
N PRO A 635 -12.89 -22.78 -2.39
CA PRO A 635 -11.93 -23.50 -3.24
C PRO A 635 -12.59 -24.42 -4.28
N ARG A 636 -13.91 -24.67 -4.16
CA ARG A 636 -14.68 -25.44 -5.15
C ARG A 636 -14.91 -24.64 -6.43
N ILE A 637 -14.85 -23.31 -6.35
CA ILE A 637 -14.89 -22.41 -7.51
C ILE A 637 -13.50 -22.37 -8.14
N LYS A 638 -13.43 -22.63 -9.45
CA LYS A 638 -12.17 -22.62 -10.22
C LYS A 638 -11.83 -21.23 -10.73
N ALA A 639 -12.80 -20.58 -11.38
CA ALA A 639 -12.72 -19.27 -11.99
C ALA A 639 -14.15 -18.71 -12.14
N TRP A 640 -14.26 -17.41 -12.37
CA TRP A 640 -15.53 -16.72 -12.65
C TRP A 640 -15.62 -16.40 -14.14
N ASP A 641 -16.51 -17.08 -14.86
CA ASP A 641 -16.82 -16.73 -16.23
C ASP A 641 -17.95 -15.69 -16.24
N VAL A 642 -17.60 -14.47 -16.58
CA VAL A 642 -18.55 -13.35 -16.45
C VAL A 642 -19.57 -13.36 -17.56
N TYR A 643 -19.15 -13.67 -18.79
CA TYR A 643 -20.00 -13.53 -19.96
C TYR A 643 -19.59 -14.50 -21.07
N ASN A 644 -20.51 -15.38 -21.43
CA ASN A 644 -20.41 -16.28 -22.56
C ASN A 644 -20.83 -15.57 -23.85
N GLU A 645 -19.90 -15.49 -24.81
CA GLU A 645 -20.19 -15.00 -26.17
C GLU A 645 -20.90 -13.63 -26.25
N PRO A 646 -20.38 -12.54 -25.67
CA PRO A 646 -21.03 -11.24 -25.81
C PRO A 646 -20.96 -10.74 -27.26
N GLY A 647 -22.10 -10.36 -27.84
CA GLY A 647 -22.20 -9.62 -29.11
C GLY A 647 -22.13 -10.34 -30.48
N PRO A 648 -22.01 -11.68 -30.64
CA PRO A 648 -21.95 -12.30 -31.97
C PRO A 648 -23.30 -12.32 -32.69
N PHE A 649 -24.42 -12.15 -31.97
CA PHE A 649 -25.77 -12.29 -32.53
C PHE A 649 -26.64 -11.02 -32.44
N PHE A 650 -26.13 -9.91 -31.88
CA PHE A 650 -26.90 -8.69 -31.61
C PHE A 650 -26.00 -7.43 -31.43
N ASP A 651 -26.53 -6.28 -30.99
CA ASP A 651 -25.79 -5.06 -30.62
C ASP A 651 -24.65 -5.38 -29.65
N ALA A 652 -23.49 -5.61 -30.26
CA ALA A 652 -22.28 -5.96 -29.55
C ALA A 652 -21.92 -4.89 -28.52
N THR A 653 -22.31 -3.63 -28.72
CA THR A 653 -22.01 -2.51 -27.82
C THR A 653 -22.57 -2.75 -26.42
N THR A 654 -23.83 -3.14 -26.32
CA THR A 654 -24.52 -3.29 -25.04
C THR A 654 -24.07 -4.55 -24.30
N SER A 655 -23.95 -5.69 -25.00
CA SER A 655 -23.41 -6.93 -24.39
C SER A 655 -21.97 -6.74 -23.93
N PHE A 656 -21.15 -6.03 -24.70
CA PHE A 656 -19.79 -5.69 -24.31
C PHE A 656 -19.75 -4.78 -23.09
N ALA A 657 -20.62 -3.78 -23.02
CA ALA A 657 -20.72 -2.90 -21.87
C ALA A 657 -21.18 -3.66 -20.60
N LEU A 658 -22.09 -4.63 -20.73
CA LEU A 658 -22.49 -5.50 -19.62
C LEU A 658 -21.37 -6.45 -19.20
N ALA A 659 -20.59 -7.00 -20.15
CA ALA A 659 -19.41 -7.80 -19.84
C ALA A 659 -18.34 -6.98 -19.09
N ASP A 660 -18.09 -5.73 -19.49
CA ASP A 660 -17.20 -4.81 -18.77
C ASP A 660 -17.71 -4.53 -17.35
N ALA A 661 -19.01 -4.22 -17.23
CA ALA A 661 -19.64 -3.96 -15.95
C ALA A 661 -19.56 -5.19 -15.02
N GLY A 662 -19.84 -6.39 -15.54
CA GLY A 662 -19.75 -7.65 -14.82
C GLY A 662 -18.32 -7.94 -14.34
N LEU A 663 -17.29 -7.73 -15.17
CA LEU A 663 -15.89 -7.84 -14.76
C LEU A 663 -15.59 -6.87 -13.61
N GLY A 664 -16.10 -5.64 -13.68
CA GLY A 664 -16.04 -4.66 -12.59
C GLY A 664 -16.68 -5.18 -11.31
N TRP A 665 -17.93 -5.65 -11.36
CA TRP A 665 -18.70 -6.13 -10.20
C TRP A 665 -18.06 -7.33 -9.51
N VAL A 666 -17.50 -8.28 -10.28
CA VAL A 666 -16.76 -9.42 -9.71
C VAL A 666 -15.50 -8.93 -9.00
N ARG A 667 -14.75 -8.02 -9.64
CA ARG A 667 -13.46 -7.55 -9.10
C ARG A 667 -13.59 -6.66 -7.88
N GLU A 668 -14.63 -5.84 -7.79
CA GLU A 668 -14.97 -5.05 -6.60
C GLU A 668 -15.02 -5.90 -5.31
N LEU A 669 -15.34 -7.19 -5.45
CA LEU A 669 -15.44 -8.13 -4.33
C LEU A 669 -14.12 -8.86 -4.01
N ASN A 670 -13.09 -8.65 -4.84
CA ASN A 670 -11.74 -9.22 -4.74
C ASN A 670 -11.72 -10.73 -4.47
N PRO A 671 -12.26 -11.57 -5.38
CA PRO A 671 -12.25 -13.01 -5.18
C PRO A 671 -10.84 -13.63 -5.24
N ALA A 672 -10.70 -14.78 -4.58
CA ALA A 672 -9.49 -15.59 -4.61
C ALA A 672 -9.25 -16.26 -5.98
N GLN A 673 -10.30 -16.41 -6.80
CA GLN A 673 -10.28 -17.01 -8.14
C GLN A 673 -10.24 -15.95 -9.25
N PRO A 674 -9.65 -16.25 -10.42
CA PRO A 674 -9.59 -15.30 -11.53
C PRO A 674 -10.96 -15.13 -12.19
N CYS A 675 -11.21 -13.97 -12.80
CA CYS A 675 -12.35 -13.77 -13.70
C CYS A 675 -11.95 -13.73 -15.18
N THR A 676 -12.87 -14.12 -16.07
CA THR A 676 -12.64 -14.14 -17.52
C THR A 676 -13.90 -13.86 -18.33
N VAL A 677 -13.69 -13.43 -19.58
CA VAL A 677 -14.68 -13.33 -20.65
C VAL A 677 -14.03 -13.86 -21.93
N ALA A 678 -14.67 -14.81 -22.61
CA ALA A 678 -14.06 -15.50 -23.75
C ALA A 678 -14.00 -14.63 -25.01
N VAL A 679 -12.88 -14.72 -25.73
CA VAL A 679 -12.73 -14.18 -27.09
C VAL A 679 -13.45 -15.10 -28.08
N TRP A 680 -14.41 -14.56 -28.83
CA TRP A 680 -15.20 -15.33 -29.80
C TRP A 680 -15.82 -14.46 -30.90
N GLY A 681 -15.82 -14.97 -32.13
CA GLY A 681 -16.67 -14.54 -33.26
C GLY A 681 -16.46 -13.13 -33.85
N ASN A 682 -16.00 -12.17 -33.05
CA ASN A 682 -15.95 -10.75 -33.37
C ASN A 682 -14.57 -10.15 -33.02
N PRO A 683 -13.91 -9.39 -33.91
CA PRO A 683 -12.65 -8.70 -33.61
C PRO A 683 -12.69 -7.83 -32.34
N HIS A 684 -13.85 -7.26 -32.00
CA HIS A 684 -14.02 -6.44 -30.80
C HIS A 684 -13.93 -7.27 -29.49
N SER A 685 -14.23 -8.57 -29.53
CA SER A 685 -14.07 -9.46 -28.37
C SER A 685 -12.60 -9.67 -27.99
N ALA A 686 -11.65 -9.39 -28.90
CA ALA A 686 -10.21 -9.52 -28.64
C ALA A 686 -9.75 -8.66 -27.45
N ARG A 687 -10.46 -7.57 -27.14
CA ARG A 687 -10.18 -6.75 -25.96
C ARG A 687 -10.33 -7.53 -24.65
N PHE A 688 -11.17 -8.57 -24.60
CA PHE A 688 -11.38 -9.35 -23.37
C PHE A 688 -10.17 -10.22 -23.02
N ALA A 689 -9.32 -10.55 -23.99
CA ALA A 689 -8.00 -11.12 -23.69
C ALA A 689 -7.12 -10.13 -22.90
N GLU A 690 -7.33 -8.83 -23.05
CA GLU A 690 -6.62 -7.77 -22.31
C GLU A 690 -7.33 -7.33 -21.02
N LEU A 691 -8.61 -7.65 -20.89
CA LEU A 691 -9.36 -7.36 -19.68
C LEU A 691 -9.35 -8.52 -18.70
N SER A 692 -9.29 -9.79 -19.12
CA SER A 692 -9.49 -10.96 -18.25
C SER A 692 -8.26 -11.37 -17.44
N ASP A 693 -8.45 -11.88 -16.21
CA ASP A 693 -7.36 -12.32 -15.32
C ASP A 693 -6.62 -13.53 -15.89
N VAL A 694 -7.34 -14.41 -16.56
CA VAL A 694 -6.82 -15.47 -17.43
C VAL A 694 -7.41 -15.25 -18.81
N VAL A 695 -6.70 -15.61 -19.88
CA VAL A 695 -7.25 -15.44 -21.23
C VAL A 695 -8.16 -16.61 -21.52
N SER A 696 -9.41 -16.38 -21.95
CA SER A 696 -10.27 -17.45 -22.47
C SER A 696 -10.67 -17.25 -23.93
N VAL A 697 -10.94 -18.35 -24.63
CA VAL A 697 -11.28 -18.38 -26.06
C VAL A 697 -12.24 -19.53 -26.38
N HIS A 698 -13.15 -19.32 -27.33
CA HIS A 698 -13.96 -20.37 -27.95
C HIS A 698 -13.35 -20.77 -29.30
N TYR A 699 -13.25 -22.06 -29.60
CA TYR A 699 -12.61 -22.52 -30.82
C TYR A 699 -13.18 -23.82 -31.38
N TYR A 700 -13.70 -23.76 -32.60
CA TYR A 700 -14.32 -24.89 -33.30
C TYR A 700 -13.67 -25.20 -34.67
N GLY A 701 -12.50 -24.62 -34.94
CA GLY A 701 -11.77 -24.75 -36.21
C GLY A 701 -10.64 -25.79 -36.19
N GLU A 702 -9.79 -25.74 -37.22
CA GLU A 702 -8.57 -26.56 -37.36
C GLU A 702 -7.52 -26.19 -36.30
N PRO A 703 -6.83 -27.13 -35.63
CA PRO A 703 -5.85 -26.82 -34.59
C PRO A 703 -4.81 -25.76 -34.98
N ALA A 704 -4.32 -25.80 -36.23
CA ALA A 704 -3.33 -24.84 -36.74
C ALA A 704 -3.83 -23.38 -36.73
N GLY A 705 -5.14 -23.14 -36.82
CA GLY A 705 -5.72 -21.81 -36.79
C GLY A 705 -5.76 -21.17 -35.41
N LEU A 706 -5.67 -21.95 -34.33
CA LEU A 706 -5.63 -21.45 -32.95
C LEU A 706 -4.20 -21.05 -32.52
N GLU A 707 -3.17 -21.68 -33.09
CA GLU A 707 -1.77 -21.48 -32.71
C GLU A 707 -1.30 -20.01 -32.70
N PRO A 708 -1.66 -19.14 -33.68
CA PRO A 708 -1.29 -17.73 -33.64
C PRO A 708 -1.85 -16.99 -32.43
N PHE A 709 -3.09 -17.29 -32.03
CA PHE A 709 -3.72 -16.70 -30.84
C PHE A 709 -2.98 -17.14 -29.57
N LEU A 710 -2.66 -18.44 -29.46
CA LEU A 710 -1.93 -18.98 -28.30
C LEU A 710 -0.55 -18.34 -28.16
N ARG A 711 0.18 -18.17 -29.27
CA ARG A 711 1.49 -17.50 -29.26
C ARG A 711 1.39 -16.03 -28.85
N LYS A 712 0.38 -15.33 -29.36
CA LYS A 712 0.17 -13.90 -29.06
C LYS A 712 -0.10 -13.64 -27.57
N HIS A 713 -0.81 -14.55 -26.91
CA HIS A 713 -1.26 -14.39 -25.52
C HIS A 713 -0.51 -15.29 -24.52
N ALA A 714 0.67 -15.80 -24.91
CA ALA A 714 1.46 -16.74 -24.11
C ALA A 714 2.02 -16.14 -22.80
N ASP A 715 1.94 -14.82 -22.61
CA ASP A 715 2.33 -14.15 -21.37
C ASP A 715 1.38 -14.44 -20.21
N ARG A 716 0.19 -15.01 -20.47
CA ARG A 716 -0.80 -15.38 -19.45
C ARG A 716 -1.30 -16.80 -19.64
N PRO A 717 -1.86 -17.42 -18.59
CA PRO A 717 -2.58 -18.67 -18.74
C PRO A 717 -3.76 -18.52 -19.70
N ILE A 718 -3.98 -19.55 -20.53
CA ILE A 718 -5.05 -19.60 -21.52
C ILE A 718 -5.99 -20.76 -21.20
N LEU A 719 -7.30 -20.50 -21.29
CA LEU A 719 -8.38 -21.47 -21.20
C LEU A 719 -9.15 -21.53 -22.54
N CYS A 720 -9.23 -22.70 -23.17
CA CYS A 720 -10.20 -22.92 -24.25
C CYS A 720 -11.54 -23.31 -23.62
N THR A 721 -12.45 -22.37 -23.43
CA THR A 721 -13.70 -22.57 -22.66
C THR A 721 -14.81 -23.27 -23.44
N GLU A 722 -14.69 -23.30 -24.77
CA GLU A 722 -15.53 -24.11 -25.64
C GLU A 722 -14.75 -24.62 -26.86
N TRP A 723 -14.95 -25.90 -27.18
CA TRP A 723 -14.45 -26.57 -28.38
C TRP A 723 -15.19 -27.90 -28.58
N LEU A 724 -14.79 -28.66 -29.61
CA LEU A 724 -15.31 -29.97 -30.06
C LEU A 724 -16.49 -29.87 -31.04
N THR A 725 -16.20 -30.21 -32.30
CA THR A 725 -17.16 -30.36 -33.39
C THR A 725 -16.72 -31.52 -34.27
N ARG A 726 -17.01 -32.77 -33.87
CA ARG A 726 -16.50 -33.96 -34.60
C ARG A 726 -16.86 -34.03 -36.10
N PRO A 727 -18.03 -33.55 -36.56
CA PRO A 727 -18.30 -33.46 -38.00
C PRO A 727 -17.40 -32.48 -38.75
N GLY A 728 -16.75 -31.56 -38.03
CA GLY A 728 -15.76 -30.62 -38.53
C GLY A 728 -14.33 -30.99 -38.07
N PRO A 729 -13.41 -30.02 -38.10
CA PRO A 729 -11.98 -30.29 -37.88
C PRO A 729 -11.56 -30.34 -36.39
N CYS A 730 -12.46 -30.04 -35.46
CA CYS A 730 -12.13 -29.91 -34.05
C CYS A 730 -12.42 -31.22 -33.30
N SER A 731 -11.38 -31.99 -32.99
CA SER A 731 -11.46 -33.30 -32.32
C SER A 731 -10.46 -33.43 -31.17
N PHE A 732 -10.68 -34.40 -30.28
CA PHE A 732 -9.72 -34.73 -29.22
C PHE A 732 -8.34 -35.09 -29.76
N GLU A 733 -8.29 -35.72 -30.95
CA GLU A 733 -7.04 -36.11 -31.59
C GLU A 733 -6.21 -34.92 -32.06
N GLY A 734 -6.85 -33.88 -32.61
CA GLY A 734 -6.17 -32.69 -33.09
C GLY A 734 -5.86 -31.66 -31.99
N MET A 735 -6.80 -31.44 -31.07
CA MET A 735 -6.72 -30.31 -30.12
C MET A 735 -5.86 -30.61 -28.88
N LEU A 736 -5.93 -31.83 -28.34
CA LEU A 736 -5.20 -32.15 -27.10
C LEU A 736 -3.68 -32.01 -27.24
N PRO A 737 -3.02 -32.45 -28.34
CA PRO A 737 -1.59 -32.20 -28.52
C PRO A 737 -1.24 -30.70 -28.56
N LEU A 738 -2.09 -29.87 -29.17
CA LEU A 738 -1.90 -28.43 -29.18
C LEU A 738 -2.01 -27.83 -27.78
N PHE A 739 -3.02 -28.24 -27.01
CA PHE A 739 -3.20 -27.80 -25.63
C PHE A 739 -2.06 -28.26 -24.72
N ALA A 740 -1.52 -29.45 -24.95
CA ALA A 740 -0.35 -29.97 -24.22
C ALA A 740 0.87 -29.07 -24.45
N ARG A 741 1.19 -28.78 -25.72
CA ARG A 741 2.32 -27.96 -26.15
C ARG A 741 2.26 -26.52 -25.63
N TYR A 742 1.07 -25.92 -25.60
CA TYR A 742 0.87 -24.53 -25.19
C TYR A 742 0.38 -24.37 -23.74
N ARG A 743 0.28 -25.48 -22.99
CA ARG A 743 -0.19 -25.50 -21.60
C ARG A 743 -1.56 -24.85 -21.42
N VAL A 744 -2.51 -25.20 -22.27
CA VAL A 744 -3.87 -24.65 -22.29
C VAL A 744 -4.79 -25.52 -21.44
N GLY A 745 -5.52 -24.91 -20.50
CA GLY A 745 -6.64 -25.57 -19.83
C GLY A 745 -7.87 -25.59 -20.74
N TRP A 746 -8.73 -26.59 -20.69
CA TRP A 746 -9.77 -26.74 -21.71
C TRP A 746 -11.11 -27.27 -21.20
N TYR A 747 -12.18 -26.86 -21.87
CA TYR A 747 -13.57 -27.25 -21.65
C TYR A 747 -14.25 -27.50 -23.00
N HIS A 748 -14.68 -28.72 -23.30
CA HIS A 748 -15.47 -28.97 -24.52
C HIS A 748 -16.96 -28.71 -24.27
N TRP A 749 -17.74 -28.49 -25.33
CA TRP A 749 -19.20 -28.41 -25.21
C TRP A 749 -19.83 -29.80 -25.03
N GLY A 750 -20.88 -29.91 -24.21
CA GLY A 750 -21.60 -31.16 -23.94
C GLY A 750 -20.89 -32.15 -23.00
N LEU A 751 -21.66 -33.09 -22.44
CA LEU A 751 -21.12 -34.20 -21.64
C LEU A 751 -21.95 -35.46 -21.90
N VAL A 752 -23.23 -35.44 -21.53
CA VAL A 752 -24.15 -36.57 -21.65
C VAL A 752 -25.25 -36.23 -22.65
N ALA A 753 -25.48 -37.11 -23.63
CA ALA A 753 -26.58 -36.96 -24.56
C ALA A 753 -27.92 -36.85 -23.81
N GLY A 754 -28.58 -35.71 -23.97
CA GLY A 754 -29.79 -35.36 -23.23
C GLY A 754 -30.71 -34.41 -23.98
N ARG A 755 -31.57 -33.71 -23.23
CA ARG A 755 -32.60 -32.80 -23.77
C ARG A 755 -32.04 -31.61 -24.56
N THR A 756 -30.81 -31.16 -24.28
CA THR A 756 -30.11 -30.14 -25.08
C THR A 756 -29.69 -30.61 -26.46
N GLN A 757 -29.66 -31.93 -26.72
CA GLN A 757 -29.41 -32.50 -28.04
C GLN A 757 -28.07 -32.07 -28.70
N THR A 758 -27.02 -31.83 -27.90
CA THR A 758 -25.72 -31.33 -28.41
C THR A 758 -24.92 -32.35 -29.24
N TYR A 759 -25.40 -33.59 -29.32
CA TYR A 759 -24.90 -34.58 -30.27
C TYR A 759 -25.34 -34.32 -31.73
N TYR A 760 -26.34 -33.46 -32.00
CA TYR A 760 -26.72 -33.03 -33.35
C TYR A 760 -25.86 -31.85 -33.85
N SER A 761 -25.80 -31.69 -35.18
CA SER A 761 -25.19 -30.51 -35.83
C SER A 761 -26.02 -29.23 -35.60
N TRP A 762 -25.37 -28.06 -35.55
CA TRP A 762 -26.05 -26.76 -35.62
C TRP A 762 -26.93 -26.57 -36.86
N SER A 763 -26.64 -27.30 -37.94
CA SER A 763 -27.44 -27.27 -39.18
C SER A 763 -28.61 -28.26 -39.19
N SER A 764 -28.75 -29.11 -38.16
CA SER A 764 -29.81 -30.11 -38.11
C SER A 764 -31.19 -29.46 -38.02
N GLN A 765 -32.18 -30.11 -38.63
CA GLN A 765 -33.55 -29.62 -38.74
C GLN A 765 -34.50 -30.48 -37.88
N PRO A 766 -35.69 -29.98 -37.53
CA PRO A 766 -36.70 -30.77 -36.82
C PRO A 766 -36.93 -32.14 -37.47
N GLY A 767 -36.87 -33.19 -36.66
CA GLY A 767 -37.04 -34.59 -37.09
C GLY A 767 -35.80 -35.23 -37.71
N ALA A 768 -34.63 -34.59 -37.66
CA ALA A 768 -33.38 -35.20 -38.12
C ALA A 768 -33.13 -36.57 -37.45
N PRO A 769 -32.66 -37.59 -38.20
CA PRO A 769 -32.32 -38.88 -37.61
C PRO A 769 -31.05 -38.76 -36.75
N MET A 770 -30.92 -39.64 -35.74
CA MET A 770 -29.71 -39.73 -34.90
C MET A 770 -28.44 -39.72 -35.76
N PRO A 771 -27.51 -38.76 -35.54
CA PRO A 771 -26.36 -38.61 -36.41
C PRO A 771 -25.40 -39.78 -36.23
N LYS A 772 -24.76 -40.19 -37.34
CA LYS A 772 -23.71 -41.22 -37.32
C LYS A 772 -22.47 -40.77 -36.54
N VAL A 773 -22.20 -39.46 -36.55
CA VAL A 773 -21.09 -38.82 -35.84
C VAL A 773 -21.66 -37.74 -34.92
N TRP A 774 -21.44 -37.88 -33.62
CA TRP A 774 -21.95 -36.94 -32.63
C TRP A 774 -21.13 -35.65 -32.62
N MET A 775 -21.78 -34.50 -32.53
CA MET A 775 -21.08 -33.21 -32.55
C MET A 775 -20.28 -32.95 -31.27
N CYS A 776 -20.96 -32.79 -30.12
CA CYS A 776 -20.34 -32.34 -28.86
C CYS A 776 -20.40 -33.38 -27.73
N ASP A 777 -21.56 -33.99 -27.44
CA ASP A 777 -21.67 -34.94 -26.32
C ASP A 777 -20.69 -36.12 -26.41
N VAL A 778 -20.25 -36.61 -25.26
CA VAL A 778 -19.18 -37.63 -25.16
C VAL A 778 -19.62 -38.90 -24.41
N LEU A 779 -20.75 -38.87 -23.71
CA LEU A 779 -21.34 -40.01 -23.01
C LEU A 779 -22.78 -40.26 -23.47
N HIS A 780 -23.16 -41.53 -23.53
CA HIS A 780 -24.54 -41.98 -23.65
C HIS A 780 -25.31 -41.73 -22.34
N PRO A 781 -26.66 -41.76 -22.36
CA PRO A 781 -27.48 -41.55 -21.16
C PRO A 781 -27.24 -42.53 -20.01
N ASP A 782 -26.59 -43.68 -20.28
CA ASP A 782 -26.20 -44.68 -19.29
C ASP A 782 -24.76 -44.50 -18.76
N GLY A 783 -24.07 -43.44 -19.19
CA GLY A 783 -22.70 -43.12 -18.79
C GLY A 783 -21.62 -43.82 -19.61
N THR A 784 -21.99 -44.64 -20.61
CA THR A 784 -20.99 -45.26 -21.49
C THR A 784 -20.38 -44.25 -22.46
N PRO A 785 -19.07 -44.32 -22.76
CA PRO A 785 -18.44 -43.42 -23.73
C PRO A 785 -18.99 -43.57 -25.14
N TYR A 786 -19.23 -42.45 -25.82
CA TYR A 786 -19.47 -42.43 -27.27
C TYR A 786 -18.27 -43.00 -28.05
N ASP A 787 -17.05 -42.56 -27.70
CA ASP A 787 -15.81 -43.14 -28.19
C ASP A 787 -14.85 -43.41 -27.01
N PRO A 788 -14.62 -44.68 -26.63
CA PRO A 788 -13.70 -45.04 -25.55
C PRO A 788 -12.27 -44.52 -25.75
N ARG A 789 -11.82 -44.31 -27.00
CA ARG A 789 -10.47 -43.82 -27.31
C ARG A 789 -10.31 -42.35 -26.93
N GLU A 790 -11.36 -41.55 -27.02
CA GLU A 790 -11.33 -40.15 -26.58
C GLU A 790 -11.21 -40.06 -25.07
N MET A 791 -11.96 -40.89 -24.33
CA MET A 791 -11.86 -40.95 -22.87
C MET A 791 -10.47 -41.40 -22.40
N GLU A 792 -9.81 -42.28 -23.16
CA GLU A 792 -8.42 -42.63 -22.88
C GLU A 792 -7.47 -41.45 -23.08
N ARG A 793 -7.69 -40.61 -24.10
CA ARG A 793 -6.92 -39.37 -24.30
C ARG A 793 -7.16 -38.37 -23.16
N VAL A 794 -8.39 -38.24 -22.65
CA VAL A 794 -8.70 -37.38 -21.49
C VAL A 794 -7.96 -37.85 -20.22
N ARG A 795 -7.92 -39.17 -19.97
CA ARG A 795 -7.19 -39.75 -18.84
C ARG A 795 -5.68 -39.57 -18.96
N SER A 796 -5.14 -39.76 -20.15
CA SER A 796 -3.70 -39.68 -20.43
C SER A 796 -3.17 -38.26 -20.68
N PHE A 797 -4.03 -37.26 -20.88
CA PHE A 797 -3.60 -35.88 -21.15
C PHE A 797 -2.66 -35.31 -20.07
N ARG A 798 -1.48 -34.86 -20.49
CA ARG A 798 -0.48 -34.13 -19.69
C ARG A 798 0.08 -33.00 -20.56
N PHE A 799 0.65 -31.98 -19.93
CA PHE A 799 1.43 -30.97 -20.67
C PHE A 799 2.79 -31.55 -21.07
N ASP A 800 3.35 -31.04 -22.16
CA ASP A 800 4.72 -31.37 -22.57
C ASP A 800 5.73 -30.82 -21.53
N GLU A 801 6.85 -31.54 -21.37
CA GLU A 801 7.94 -31.19 -20.43
C GLU A 801 8.67 -29.88 -20.81
#